data_AF-A0A660KT49-F1
#
_entry.id   AF-A0A660KT49-F1
#
_cell.length_a   1.000
_cell.length_b   1.000
_cell.length_c   1.000
_cell.angle_alpha   90.00
_cell.angle_beta   90.00
_cell.angle_gamma   90.00
#
_symmetry.space_group_name_H-M   'P 1'
#
loop_
_entity.id
_entity.type
_entity.pdbx_description
1 polymer ?
#
loop_
_entity_poly.entity_id
_entity_poly.type
_entity_poly.pdbx_seq_one_letter_code
_entity_poly.pdbx_strand_id
1 'polypeptide(L)'
;MARRKAKRAGKSGRGTASVREGKVLTPLLAPLGTMPIGGEGLRAVFTSWPGILFFSLAFLLLATLPYGMWRKKRSLEEEAAELLEELRFLEEAMKKVEKDLFPREGEELEGDPTLLLRREAFLHRIEDFRTRSIPEAVEELARAQAAGFFRKVFALESAIAFARGLLEEGGRYLVLPPSVVRPPRTEAAVTREDGGTPSSQPSREETRAAEGGESPTKEREVSRAVDEREEAEGEARASASVPALSTRFSFGNAAASGGGELRALVEEDERTAALLTEVRAKLGLRLTRLEERRTALQKEVADLALRWNEGRPPLPETLRRLRNAYGEIRDEVRQLVAWGEKIEGEMPEAIKRLEAELQALTEVAPLAEAGEAEEHLRAMKLLWHRLPPLWDRGDLPSLRDVGEAFARRKELLEELLTAERNRRAKVDGQLAALREELDEFRELLAAAAALVERLQERYILPAEVRPELAARAAEYESLLRGREAAEGQVRAREFRQAEASLRQLLEASAEGRRGMRAFLEWLDGISREEAEIRRRLEEVGSRLRRLAQEIERVFYTDRTPYHERIATLEQELPTWEGRLSLRPLDLAKVKEEFRTYLDLVEAVEEETHADLQALREAERVVLHLNAYRFDVPEVGRWLMEAENAFWDGRFREAQGFARRALETGAKLGVFQGTAP
;
A
#
# COMPACT_ATOMS: atom_id res chain seq x y z
N MET A 1 -1.44 82.86 26.09
CA MET A 1 -2.86 83.29 25.95
C MET A 1 -3.56 82.22 25.10
N ALA A 2 -4.59 81.45 25.49
CA ALA A 2 -5.78 81.63 26.33
C ALA A 2 -7.08 81.77 25.50
N ARG A 3 -7.76 80.62 25.24
CA ARG A 3 -9.23 80.35 25.10
C ARG A 3 -9.45 79.11 24.20
N ARG A 4 -9.98 77.99 24.72
CA ARG A 4 -11.42 77.59 24.82
C ARG A 4 -12.02 77.25 23.43
N LYS A 5 -12.81 76.17 23.23
CA LYS A 5 -13.72 75.44 24.14
C LYS A 5 -13.98 73.99 23.63
N ALA A 6 -14.67 73.15 24.41
CA ALA A 6 -14.93 71.73 24.11
C ALA A 6 -16.40 71.31 24.28
N LYS A 7 -16.69 70.02 23.94
CA LYS A 7 -17.86 69.15 24.27
C LYS A 7 -19.10 69.18 23.36
N ARG A 8 -19.36 68.05 22.67
CA ARG A 8 -20.34 66.95 23.00
C ARG A 8 -20.22 65.90 21.87
N ALA A 9 -19.95 64.60 22.07
CA ALA A 9 -20.53 63.58 22.95
C ALA A 9 -21.93 63.09 22.50
N GLY A 10 -21.94 62.00 21.72
CA GLY A 10 -23.10 61.16 21.39
C GLY A 10 -22.65 59.70 21.25
N LYS A 11 -23.37 58.76 21.86
CA LYS A 11 -22.92 57.38 22.11
C LYS A 11 -23.88 56.35 21.47
N SER A 12 -23.41 55.64 20.44
CA SER A 12 -23.85 54.31 19.99
C SER A 12 -22.89 53.88 18.86
N GLY A 13 -22.57 52.60 18.61
CA GLY A 13 -22.92 51.36 19.30
C GLY A 13 -22.83 50.21 18.29
N ARG A 14 -21.98 49.19 18.54
CA ARG A 14 -21.45 48.19 17.58
C ARG A 14 -20.43 48.79 16.57
N GLY A 15 -19.37 48.09 16.17
CA GLY A 15 -18.84 46.82 16.69
C GLY A 15 -18.15 45.97 15.63
N THR A 16 -16.84 46.11 15.48
CA THR A 16 -15.89 45.12 14.92
C THR A 16 -14.49 45.48 15.40
N ALA A 17 -13.65 44.48 15.70
CA ALA A 17 -12.30 44.69 16.18
C ALA A 17 -11.30 44.66 15.02
N SER A 18 -10.43 45.68 14.94
CA SER A 18 -9.13 45.54 14.27
C SER A 18 -8.07 45.31 15.33
N VAL A 19 -7.57 44.07 15.39
CA VAL A 19 -6.46 43.69 16.27
C VAL A 19 -5.17 44.32 15.72
N ARG A 20 -4.29 44.74 16.63
CA ARG A 20 -2.98 45.32 16.31
C ARG A 20 -2.14 44.32 15.51
N GLU A 21 -1.83 44.64 14.25
CA GLU A 21 -0.70 44.02 13.57
C GLU A 21 0.60 44.52 14.20
N GLY A 22 1.25 43.62 14.94
CA GLY A 22 2.58 43.83 15.48
C GLY A 22 3.63 43.59 14.40
N LYS A 23 4.55 44.53 14.26
CA LYS A 23 5.81 44.40 13.51
C LYS A 23 6.55 43.09 13.85
N VAL A 24 6.46 42.06 13.01
CA VAL A 24 7.57 41.17 12.62
C VAL A 24 7.21 40.57 11.26
N LEU A 25 7.88 41.00 10.17
CA LEU A 25 8.14 40.27 8.91
C LEU A 25 8.64 41.27 7.85
N THR A 26 9.87 41.75 8.04
CA THR A 26 10.67 42.50 7.06
C THR A 26 12.08 42.53 7.64
N PRO A 27 12.89 41.50 7.32
CA PRO A 27 13.84 41.70 6.22
C PRO A 27 14.16 40.40 5.45
N LEU A 28 13.54 40.18 4.28
CA LEU A 28 14.02 39.16 3.32
C LEU A 28 13.84 39.56 1.84
N LEU A 29 13.41 40.80 1.57
CA LEU A 29 13.39 41.42 0.25
C LEU A 29 14.05 42.80 0.32
N ALA A 30 15.38 42.79 0.48
CA ALA A 30 16.19 43.93 0.05
C ALA A 30 16.45 43.74 -1.46
N PRO A 31 16.29 44.78 -2.30
CA PRO A 31 16.57 44.63 -3.72
C PRO A 31 18.08 44.43 -3.92
N LEU A 32 18.44 43.41 -4.71
CA LEU A 32 19.76 43.28 -5.31
C LEU A 32 19.96 44.46 -6.27
N GLY A 33 20.52 45.54 -5.74
CA GLY A 33 20.86 46.72 -6.52
C GLY A 33 21.91 46.39 -7.58
N THR A 34 21.47 46.36 -8.84
CA THR A 34 22.25 46.68 -10.05
C THR A 34 23.77 46.61 -9.89
N MET A 35 24.37 45.43 -10.02
CA MET A 35 25.80 45.38 -10.35
C MET A 35 25.99 45.92 -11.77
N PRO A 36 26.90 46.87 -12.00
CA PRO A 36 27.20 47.34 -13.34
C PRO A 36 27.88 46.20 -14.12
N ILE A 37 27.24 45.75 -15.21
CA ILE A 37 27.84 44.82 -16.17
C ILE A 37 28.89 45.60 -16.97
N GLY A 38 30.08 45.73 -16.37
CA GLY A 38 31.29 46.28 -16.95
C GLY A 38 32.48 45.39 -16.58
N GLY A 39 33.42 45.21 -17.52
CA GLY A 39 34.49 44.20 -17.41
C GLY A 39 35.45 44.34 -16.21
N GLU A 40 35.38 45.45 -15.46
CA GLU A 40 36.15 45.67 -14.24
C GLU A 40 35.55 44.95 -13.02
N GLY A 41 34.22 44.77 -12.96
CA GLY A 41 33.55 44.07 -11.87
C GLY A 41 33.94 42.59 -11.76
N LEU A 42 34.06 41.92 -12.91
CA LEU A 42 34.57 40.53 -12.97
C LEU A 42 36.00 40.42 -12.45
N ARG A 43 36.89 41.36 -12.81
CA ARG A 43 38.27 41.37 -12.29
C ARG A 43 38.31 41.54 -10.78
N ALA A 44 37.49 42.42 -10.21
CA ALA A 44 37.41 42.61 -8.75
C ALA A 44 36.96 41.33 -8.02
N VAL A 45 35.97 40.60 -8.56
CA VAL A 45 35.51 39.32 -7.99
C VAL A 45 36.61 38.26 -8.05
N PHE A 46 37.28 38.09 -9.20
CA PHE A 46 38.38 37.12 -9.37
C PHE A 46 39.64 37.43 -8.54
N THR A 47 39.87 38.68 -8.13
CA THR A 47 40.97 39.05 -7.21
C THR A 47 40.59 38.99 -5.72
N SER A 48 39.31 38.80 -5.40
CA SER A 48 38.84 38.68 -4.02
C SER A 48 39.01 37.24 -3.49
N TRP A 49 39.47 37.09 -2.25
CA TRP A 49 39.58 35.78 -1.59
C TRP A 49 38.27 34.94 -1.65
N PRO A 50 37.08 35.52 -1.41
CA PRO A 50 35.81 34.79 -1.54
C PRO A 50 35.53 34.30 -2.97
N GLY A 51 35.86 35.10 -3.99
CA GLY A 51 35.70 34.71 -5.40
C GLY A 51 36.63 33.56 -5.79
N ILE A 52 37.89 33.60 -5.35
CA ILE A 52 38.85 32.51 -5.57
C ILE A 52 38.38 31.21 -4.89
N LEU A 53 37.88 31.29 -3.66
CA LEU A 53 37.29 30.15 -2.96
C LEU A 53 36.08 29.59 -3.71
N PHE A 54 35.15 30.43 -4.16
CA PHE A 54 33.99 29.99 -4.93
C PHE A 54 34.37 29.29 -6.24
N PHE A 55 35.32 29.86 -7.01
CA PHE A 55 35.79 29.26 -8.26
C PHE A 55 36.56 27.96 -8.04
N SER A 56 37.40 27.89 -6.99
CA SER A 56 38.10 26.65 -6.66
C SER A 56 37.13 25.54 -6.22
N LEU A 57 36.09 25.86 -5.44
CA LEU A 57 35.02 24.92 -5.07
C LEU A 57 34.20 24.46 -6.30
N ALA A 58 33.83 25.38 -7.18
CA ALA A 58 33.10 25.08 -8.40
C ALA A 58 33.93 24.18 -9.35
N PHE A 59 35.25 24.44 -9.46
CA PHE A 59 36.17 23.59 -10.22
C PHE A 59 36.34 22.21 -9.59
N LEU A 60 36.38 22.11 -8.26
CA LEU A 60 36.44 20.84 -7.53
C LEU A 60 35.16 20.02 -7.75
N LEU A 61 33.98 20.65 -7.68
CA LEU A 61 32.70 20.02 -8.03
C LEU A 61 32.69 19.52 -9.48
N LEU A 62 33.11 20.36 -10.45
CA LEU A 62 33.24 19.97 -11.86
C LEU A 62 34.22 18.82 -12.08
N ALA A 63 35.31 18.75 -11.30
CA ALA A 63 36.26 17.65 -11.33
C ALA A 63 35.71 16.35 -10.70
N THR A 64 34.76 16.44 -9.75
CA THR A 64 34.11 15.26 -9.14
C THR A 64 32.97 14.67 -9.97
N LEU A 65 32.31 15.46 -10.83
CA LEU A 65 31.21 14.98 -11.68
C LEU A 65 31.59 13.79 -12.58
N PRO A 66 32.74 13.78 -13.31
CA PRO A 66 33.19 12.62 -14.08
C PRO A 66 33.39 11.36 -13.22
N TYR A 67 33.89 11.50 -11.99
CA TYR A 67 34.10 10.39 -11.07
C TYR A 67 32.78 9.82 -10.54
N GLY A 68 31.83 10.70 -10.18
CA GLY A 68 30.47 10.30 -9.79
C GLY A 68 29.73 9.57 -10.92
N MET A 69 29.78 10.10 -12.14
CA MET A 69 29.24 9.44 -13.33
C MET A 69 29.91 8.10 -13.63
N TRP A 70 31.23 7.98 -13.49
CA TRP A 70 31.95 6.73 -13.71
C TRP A 70 31.57 5.66 -12.66
N ARG A 71 31.44 6.05 -11.39
CA ARG A 71 30.98 5.14 -10.32
C ARG A 71 29.54 4.68 -10.54
N LYS A 72 28.62 5.60 -10.86
CA LYS A 72 27.20 5.30 -11.12
C LYS A 72 27.03 4.45 -12.38
N LYS A 73 27.82 4.70 -13.43
CA LYS A 73 27.86 3.85 -14.62
C LYS A 73 28.24 2.41 -14.26
N ARG A 74 29.23 2.22 -13.39
CA ARG A 74 29.71 0.89 -13.01
C ARG A 74 28.65 0.10 -12.23
N SER A 75 27.95 0.71 -11.28
CA SER A 75 26.85 0.02 -10.57
C SER A 75 25.70 -0.34 -11.51
N LEU A 76 25.35 0.55 -12.46
CA LEU A 76 24.32 0.25 -13.47
C LEU A 76 24.75 -0.84 -14.48
N GLU A 77 26.05 -0.97 -14.77
CA GLU A 77 26.58 -2.08 -15.59
C GLU A 77 26.57 -3.41 -14.82
N GLU A 78 26.76 -3.38 -13.49
CA GLU A 78 26.66 -4.54 -12.59
C GLU A 78 25.16 -4.95 -12.41
N GLU A 79 24.25 -4.03 -12.09
CA GLU A 79 22.80 -4.27 -12.00
C GLU A 79 22.20 -4.79 -13.33
N ALA A 80 22.64 -4.27 -14.48
CA ALA A 80 22.18 -4.75 -15.79
C ALA A 80 22.68 -6.16 -16.12
N ALA A 81 23.77 -6.63 -15.52
CA ALA A 81 24.24 -8.01 -15.68
C ALA A 81 23.41 -8.97 -14.82
N GLU A 82 23.12 -8.60 -13.57
CA GLU A 82 22.24 -9.36 -12.67
C GLU A 82 20.84 -9.53 -13.28
N LEU A 83 20.23 -8.46 -13.81
CA LEU A 83 18.92 -8.51 -14.45
C LEU A 83 18.87 -9.40 -15.72
N LEU A 84 19.98 -9.54 -16.45
CA LEU A 84 20.06 -10.48 -17.58
C LEU A 84 20.11 -11.95 -17.12
N GLU A 85 20.65 -12.22 -15.92
CA GLU A 85 20.61 -13.56 -15.32
C GLU A 85 19.21 -13.86 -14.75
N GLU A 86 18.57 -12.88 -14.08
CA GLU A 86 17.20 -13.01 -13.58
C GLU A 86 16.17 -13.21 -14.71
N LEU A 87 16.29 -12.49 -15.83
CA LEU A 87 15.41 -12.66 -17.00
C LEU A 87 15.57 -14.05 -17.64
N ARG A 88 16.80 -14.60 -17.68
CA ARG A 88 17.04 -15.98 -18.13
C ARG A 88 16.46 -17.01 -17.17
N PHE A 89 16.61 -16.79 -15.87
CA PHE A 89 16.00 -17.65 -14.84
C PHE A 89 14.46 -17.63 -14.96
N LEU A 90 13.86 -16.47 -15.18
CA LEU A 90 12.43 -16.33 -15.45
C LEU A 90 12.02 -17.10 -16.72
N GLU A 91 12.76 -16.99 -17.82
CA GLU A 91 12.50 -17.74 -19.05
C GLU A 91 12.54 -19.26 -18.82
N GLU A 92 13.52 -19.75 -18.05
CA GLU A 92 13.61 -21.16 -17.65
C GLU A 92 12.49 -21.61 -16.70
N ALA A 93 12.08 -20.74 -15.77
CA ALA A 93 10.97 -21.00 -14.85
C ALA A 93 9.63 -21.06 -15.60
N MET A 94 9.37 -20.14 -16.53
CA MET A 94 8.18 -20.16 -17.38
C MET A 94 8.15 -21.39 -18.30
N LYS A 95 9.30 -21.82 -18.85
CA LYS A 95 9.44 -23.10 -19.58
C LYS A 95 9.14 -24.34 -18.71
N LYS A 96 9.31 -24.28 -17.39
CA LYS A 96 8.89 -25.36 -16.48
C LYS A 96 7.37 -25.32 -16.27
N VAL A 97 6.81 -24.15 -15.95
CA VAL A 97 5.36 -23.96 -15.79
C VAL A 97 4.59 -24.40 -17.05
N GLU A 98 5.07 -24.08 -18.24
CA GLU A 98 4.52 -24.53 -19.52
C GLU A 98 4.53 -26.06 -19.68
N LYS A 99 5.61 -26.73 -19.26
CA LYS A 99 5.73 -28.21 -19.27
C LYS A 99 4.86 -28.88 -18.22
N ASP A 100 4.78 -28.32 -17.02
CA ASP A 100 3.96 -28.83 -15.93
C ASP A 100 2.45 -28.61 -16.20
N LEU A 101 2.12 -27.62 -17.03
CA LEU A 101 0.78 -27.38 -17.58
C LEU A 101 0.50 -28.11 -18.91
N PHE A 102 1.39 -28.96 -19.41
CA PHE A 102 1.11 -29.89 -20.51
C PHE A 102 0.65 -31.24 -19.94
N PRO A 103 -0.52 -31.78 -20.35
CA PRO A 103 -0.78 -33.21 -20.19
C PRO A 103 0.25 -34.00 -21.00
N ARG A 104 0.66 -35.17 -20.52
CA ARG A 104 1.34 -36.14 -21.40
C ARG A 104 0.34 -36.60 -22.46
N GLU A 105 0.82 -36.80 -23.69
CA GLU A 105 0.00 -37.30 -24.80
C GLU A 105 -0.73 -38.58 -24.36
N GLY A 106 -2.07 -38.52 -24.28
CA GLY A 106 -2.93 -39.65 -23.89
C GLY A 106 -3.83 -39.43 -22.66
N GLU A 107 -3.70 -38.34 -21.88
CA GLU A 107 -4.67 -38.02 -20.83
C GLU A 107 -5.85 -37.18 -21.36
N GLU A 108 -7.00 -37.83 -21.59
CA GLU A 108 -8.26 -37.14 -21.87
C GLU A 108 -8.72 -36.33 -20.66
N LEU A 109 -8.78 -35.00 -20.81
CA LEU A 109 -9.21 -34.08 -19.77
C LEU A 109 -10.74 -34.06 -19.64
N GLU A 110 -11.30 -35.01 -18.89
CA GLU A 110 -12.64 -34.85 -18.31
C GLU A 110 -12.61 -33.69 -17.29
N GLY A 111 -12.99 -32.50 -17.77
CA GLY A 111 -13.01 -31.26 -17.01
C GLY A 111 -13.93 -30.22 -17.63
N ASP A 112 -14.39 -29.29 -16.79
CA ASP A 112 -15.29 -28.20 -17.17
C ASP A 112 -14.70 -27.36 -18.32
N PRO A 113 -15.41 -27.18 -19.47
CA PRO A 113 -14.86 -26.51 -20.65
C PRO A 113 -14.43 -25.06 -20.38
N THR A 114 -15.00 -24.43 -19.34
CA THR A 114 -14.60 -23.08 -18.91
C THR A 114 -13.19 -23.03 -18.30
N LEU A 115 -12.70 -24.14 -17.73
CA LEU A 115 -11.35 -24.24 -17.18
C LEU A 115 -10.31 -24.51 -18.28
N LEU A 116 -10.68 -25.27 -19.32
CA LEU A 116 -9.82 -25.51 -20.48
C LEU A 116 -9.52 -24.21 -21.23
N LEU A 117 -10.56 -23.42 -21.56
CA LEU A 117 -10.39 -22.12 -22.20
C LEU A 117 -9.56 -21.13 -21.36
N ARG A 118 -9.69 -21.18 -20.03
CA ARG A 118 -8.87 -20.34 -19.12
C ARG A 118 -7.41 -20.79 -19.08
N ARG A 119 -7.14 -22.10 -19.15
CA ARG A 119 -5.79 -22.68 -19.24
C ARG A 119 -5.13 -22.32 -20.57
N GLU A 120 -5.83 -22.46 -21.69
CA GLU A 120 -5.35 -22.08 -23.03
C GLU A 120 -5.04 -20.57 -23.11
N ALA A 121 -5.94 -19.71 -22.63
CA ALA A 121 -5.71 -18.27 -22.58
C ALA A 121 -4.57 -17.85 -21.64
N PHE A 122 -4.28 -18.63 -20.60
CA PHE A 122 -3.13 -18.42 -19.71
C PHE A 122 -1.81 -18.87 -20.37
N LEU A 123 -1.82 -20.03 -21.06
CA LEU A 123 -0.68 -20.54 -21.82
C LEU A 123 -0.27 -19.61 -22.96
N HIS A 124 -1.23 -19.11 -23.76
CA HIS A 124 -0.93 -18.16 -24.84
C HIS A 124 -0.26 -16.87 -24.33
N ARG A 125 -0.66 -16.38 -23.13
CA ARG A 125 -0.01 -15.22 -22.50
C ARG A 125 1.40 -15.53 -22.02
N ILE A 126 1.63 -16.70 -21.44
CA ILE A 126 2.98 -17.16 -21.05
C ILE A 126 3.88 -17.30 -22.29
N GLU A 127 3.35 -17.84 -23.39
CA GLU A 127 4.09 -17.99 -24.64
C GLU A 127 4.40 -16.65 -25.32
N ASP A 128 3.45 -15.71 -25.41
CA ASP A 128 3.70 -14.35 -25.89
C ASP A 128 4.78 -13.64 -25.04
N PHE A 129 4.69 -13.74 -23.71
CA PHE A 129 5.64 -13.11 -22.79
C PHE A 129 7.05 -13.68 -22.94
N ARG A 130 7.16 -15.02 -23.08
CA ARG A 130 8.43 -15.72 -23.33
C ARG A 130 9.04 -15.38 -24.70
N THR A 131 8.21 -15.30 -25.74
CA THR A 131 8.68 -15.19 -27.14
C THR A 131 8.85 -13.76 -27.64
N ARG A 132 8.24 -12.77 -26.97
CA ARG A 132 8.33 -11.34 -27.34
C ARG A 132 8.93 -10.48 -26.23
N SER A 133 8.30 -10.47 -25.05
CA SER A 133 8.63 -9.51 -23.99
C SER A 133 10.02 -9.73 -23.37
N ILE A 134 10.40 -10.98 -23.08
CA ILE A 134 11.74 -11.29 -22.54
C ILE A 134 12.86 -10.97 -23.56
N PRO A 135 12.78 -11.40 -24.85
CA PRO A 135 13.75 -11.01 -25.87
C PRO A 135 13.85 -9.49 -26.08
N GLU A 136 12.74 -8.76 -26.07
CA GLU A 136 12.71 -7.31 -26.22
C GLU A 136 13.48 -6.60 -25.09
N ALA A 137 13.28 -7.01 -23.84
CA ALA A 137 14.03 -6.48 -22.70
C ALA A 137 15.54 -6.78 -22.77
N VAL A 138 15.91 -7.98 -23.22
CA VAL A 138 17.31 -8.38 -23.43
C VAL A 138 17.95 -7.54 -24.54
N GLU A 139 17.23 -7.27 -25.64
CA GLU A 139 17.70 -6.38 -26.70
C GLU A 139 17.82 -4.93 -26.25
N GLU A 140 16.88 -4.40 -25.46
CA GLU A 140 16.97 -3.02 -24.94
C GLU A 140 18.14 -2.86 -23.96
N LEU A 141 18.35 -3.80 -23.05
CA LEU A 141 19.53 -3.82 -22.16
C LEU A 141 20.83 -3.90 -22.96
N ALA A 142 20.90 -4.73 -24.01
CA ALA A 142 22.07 -4.83 -24.87
C ALA A 142 22.33 -3.53 -25.68
N ARG A 143 21.28 -2.90 -26.21
CA ARG A 143 21.36 -1.60 -26.91
C ARG A 143 21.79 -0.47 -25.96
N ALA A 144 21.29 -0.46 -24.72
CA ALA A 144 21.72 0.47 -23.67
C ALA A 144 23.19 0.26 -23.29
N GLN A 145 23.65 -0.99 -23.19
CA GLN A 145 25.05 -1.32 -22.94
C GLN A 145 25.98 -0.88 -24.09
N ALA A 146 25.49 -0.89 -25.34
CA ALA A 146 26.24 -0.44 -26.52
C ALA A 146 26.29 1.09 -26.73
N ALA A 147 25.52 1.86 -25.95
CA ALA A 147 25.43 3.32 -26.12
C ALA A 147 26.74 4.06 -25.73
N GLY A 148 26.98 5.21 -26.37
CA GLY A 148 28.14 6.07 -26.09
C GLY A 148 28.16 6.65 -24.67
N PHE A 149 29.36 6.90 -24.12
CA PHE A 149 29.62 7.16 -22.70
C PHE A 149 28.64 8.12 -21.98
N PHE A 150 28.26 9.23 -22.63
CA PHE A 150 27.35 10.24 -22.05
C PHE A 150 25.86 9.88 -22.12
N ARG A 151 25.42 9.04 -23.06
CA ARG A 151 24.03 8.55 -23.15
C ARG A 151 23.81 7.23 -22.42
N LYS A 152 24.88 6.49 -22.15
CA LYS A 152 24.85 5.16 -21.56
C LYS A 152 24.19 5.09 -20.17
N VAL A 153 24.40 6.09 -19.30
CA VAL A 153 23.81 6.11 -17.95
C VAL A 153 22.27 6.17 -18.03
N PHE A 154 21.73 7.16 -18.75
CA PHE A 154 20.28 7.33 -18.90
C PHE A 154 19.61 6.19 -19.65
N ALA A 155 20.26 5.63 -20.68
CA ALA A 155 19.74 4.48 -21.42
C ALA A 155 19.75 3.18 -20.58
N LEU A 156 20.75 2.99 -19.71
CA LEU A 156 20.76 1.88 -18.77
C LEU A 156 19.66 2.03 -17.73
N GLU A 157 19.45 3.21 -17.15
CA GLU A 157 18.38 3.44 -16.16
C GLU A 157 16.99 3.13 -16.74
N SER A 158 16.68 3.54 -17.97
CA SER A 158 15.41 3.21 -18.61
C SER A 158 15.26 1.71 -18.91
N ALA A 159 16.31 1.06 -19.43
CA ALA A 159 16.27 -0.37 -19.74
C ALA A 159 16.21 -1.25 -18.48
N ILE A 160 16.87 -0.84 -17.39
CA ILE A 160 16.79 -1.49 -16.07
C ILE A 160 15.37 -1.37 -15.48
N ALA A 161 14.74 -0.20 -15.59
CA ALA A 161 13.36 -0.02 -15.14
C ALA A 161 12.37 -0.89 -15.92
N PHE A 162 12.52 -0.97 -17.25
CA PHE A 162 11.73 -1.86 -18.10
C PHE A 162 11.92 -3.34 -17.74
N ALA A 163 13.18 -3.79 -17.57
CA ALA A 163 13.50 -5.15 -17.18
C ALA A 163 12.94 -5.53 -15.80
N ARG A 164 13.02 -4.63 -14.81
CA ARG A 164 12.42 -4.84 -13.47
C ARG A 164 10.89 -4.95 -13.53
N GLY A 165 10.23 -4.09 -14.30
CA GLY A 165 8.78 -4.18 -14.52
C GLY A 165 8.36 -5.53 -15.11
N LEU A 166 9.12 -6.04 -16.09
CA LEU A 166 8.88 -7.36 -16.68
C LEU A 166 9.20 -8.53 -15.73
N LEU A 167 10.17 -8.40 -14.82
CA LEU A 167 10.42 -9.40 -13.79
C LEU A 167 9.27 -9.45 -12.75
N GLU A 168 8.73 -8.29 -12.35
CA GLU A 168 7.57 -8.21 -11.46
C GLU A 168 6.29 -8.77 -12.12
N GLU A 169 6.07 -8.50 -13.41
CA GLU A 169 4.96 -9.09 -14.16
C GLU A 169 5.15 -10.59 -14.37
N GLY A 170 6.36 -11.02 -14.78
CA GLY A 170 6.75 -12.41 -14.94
C GLY A 170 6.58 -13.24 -13.68
N GLY A 171 6.97 -12.70 -12.53
CA GLY A 171 6.80 -13.35 -11.22
C GLY A 171 5.34 -13.65 -10.88
N ARG A 172 4.38 -12.86 -11.37
CA ARG A 172 2.94 -13.11 -11.17
C ARG A 172 2.43 -14.32 -11.97
N TYR A 173 3.10 -14.69 -13.07
CA TYR A 173 2.78 -15.91 -13.83
C TYR A 173 3.37 -17.19 -13.21
N LEU A 174 4.40 -17.08 -12.36
CA LEU A 174 4.97 -18.21 -11.61
C LEU A 174 4.08 -18.64 -10.43
N VAL A 175 3.26 -17.73 -9.89
CA VAL A 175 2.27 -18.04 -8.85
C VAL A 175 0.98 -18.51 -9.52
N LEU A 176 0.86 -19.83 -9.73
CA LEU A 176 -0.32 -20.46 -10.32
C LEU A 176 -1.61 -20.03 -9.59
N PRO A 177 -2.55 -19.35 -10.24
CA PRO A 177 -3.78 -18.94 -9.58
C PRO A 177 -4.65 -20.15 -9.23
N PRO A 178 -5.34 -20.16 -8.08
CA PRO A 178 -6.12 -21.32 -7.61
C PRO A 178 -7.28 -21.71 -8.54
N SER A 179 -7.63 -20.86 -9.51
CA SER A 179 -8.60 -21.15 -10.57
C SER A 179 -8.08 -22.07 -11.70
N VAL A 180 -6.80 -22.44 -11.69
CA VAL A 180 -6.18 -23.35 -12.68
C VAL A 180 -5.82 -24.70 -12.05
N VAL A 181 -5.76 -24.77 -10.72
CA VAL A 181 -5.45 -26.00 -9.96
C VAL A 181 -6.74 -26.72 -9.57
N ARG A 182 -6.83 -28.02 -9.83
CA ARG A 182 -7.97 -28.84 -9.40
C ARG A 182 -7.98 -28.91 -7.86
N PRO A 183 -9.10 -28.64 -7.16
CA PRO A 183 -9.14 -28.85 -5.72
C PRO A 183 -8.87 -30.34 -5.42
N PRO A 184 -8.14 -30.67 -4.33
CA PRO A 184 -7.88 -32.05 -3.97
C PRO A 184 -9.21 -32.78 -3.74
N ARG A 185 -9.34 -34.00 -4.26
CA ARG A 185 -10.48 -34.87 -3.99
C ARG A 185 -10.53 -35.13 -2.48
N THR A 186 -11.58 -34.64 -1.82
CA THR A 186 -11.92 -35.07 -0.46
C THR A 186 -12.29 -36.54 -0.50
N GLU A 187 -11.39 -37.40 0.00
CA GLU A 187 -11.71 -38.80 0.26
C GLU A 187 -12.77 -38.90 1.36
N ALA A 188 -13.61 -39.93 1.23
CA ALA A 188 -14.89 -40.06 1.92
C ALA A 188 -14.81 -39.98 3.45
N ALA A 189 -15.62 -39.08 4.03
CA ALA A 189 -16.02 -39.13 5.43
C ALA A 189 -17.54 -39.30 5.53
N VAL A 190 -18.05 -40.52 5.32
CA VAL A 190 -19.41 -40.90 5.74
C VAL A 190 -19.45 -42.34 6.25
N THR A 191 -19.49 -42.49 7.57
CA THR A 191 -20.32 -43.51 8.22
C THR A 191 -21.27 -42.80 9.18
N ARG A 192 -22.58 -42.98 8.92
CA ARG A 192 -23.76 -43.12 9.83
C ARG A 192 -23.49 -43.05 11.34
N GLU A 193 -24.40 -42.65 12.24
CA GLU A 193 -25.81 -42.17 12.28
C GLU A 193 -26.06 -41.74 13.76
N ASP A 194 -27.01 -40.90 14.19
CA ASP A 194 -28.05 -40.07 13.57
C ASP A 194 -28.49 -38.97 14.59
N GLY A 195 -29.35 -38.02 14.21
CA GLY A 195 -30.39 -37.49 15.11
C GLY A 195 -30.22 -36.09 15.72
N GLY A 196 -31.07 -35.14 15.27
CA GLY A 196 -31.67 -34.16 16.19
C GLY A 196 -31.37 -32.66 15.98
N THR A 197 -32.09 -32.02 15.05
CA THR A 197 -32.54 -30.62 15.21
C THR A 197 -34.05 -30.63 15.56
N PRO A 198 -34.68 -29.55 16.09
CA PRO A 198 -34.26 -28.13 16.01
C PRO A 198 -34.50 -27.25 17.27
N SER A 199 -34.27 -25.94 17.11
CA SER A 199 -34.96 -24.82 17.77
C SER A 199 -34.66 -24.50 19.25
N SER A 200 -33.89 -23.43 19.48
CA SER A 200 -34.48 -22.14 19.92
C SER A 200 -33.44 -20.99 20.03
N GLN A 201 -33.90 -19.80 19.66
CA GLN A 201 -33.36 -18.46 19.97
C GLN A 201 -34.41 -17.74 20.86
N PRO A 202 -34.18 -16.55 21.45
CA PRO A 202 -32.93 -15.80 21.68
C PRO A 202 -32.83 -15.08 23.08
N SER A 203 -31.77 -14.28 23.25
CA SER A 203 -31.74 -12.92 23.87
C SER A 203 -31.68 -12.66 25.39
N ARG A 204 -30.81 -11.67 25.73
CA ARG A 204 -30.86 -10.66 26.84
C ARG A 204 -30.74 -11.16 28.30
N GLU A 205 -30.27 -10.40 29.30
CA GLU A 205 -29.79 -8.99 29.43
C GLU A 205 -28.74 -8.95 30.60
N GLU A 206 -27.67 -8.15 30.55
CA GLU A 206 -27.48 -6.93 31.38
C GLU A 206 -28.14 -6.96 32.79
N THR A 207 -27.48 -6.69 33.93
CA THR A 207 -26.71 -5.47 34.27
C THR A 207 -25.95 -5.60 35.62
N ARG A 208 -24.92 -4.76 35.83
CA ARG A 208 -24.52 -3.96 37.05
C ARG A 208 -25.00 -4.37 38.47
N ALA A 209 -24.31 -4.04 39.58
CA ALA A 209 -22.98 -3.48 39.90
C ALA A 209 -22.86 -3.40 41.45
N ALA A 210 -21.65 -3.14 42.00
CA ALA A 210 -21.34 -2.39 43.25
C ALA A 210 -22.07 -2.77 44.59
N GLU A 211 -21.53 -2.60 45.79
CA GLU A 211 -20.21 -2.25 46.33
C GLU A 211 -20.23 -2.63 47.83
N GLY A 212 -19.08 -2.73 48.49
CA GLY A 212 -19.03 -3.01 49.93
C GLY A 212 -17.63 -3.02 50.52
N GLY A 213 -17.15 -1.85 50.97
CA GLY A 213 -16.07 -1.77 51.96
C GLY A 213 -16.51 -2.28 53.35
N GLU A 214 -15.66 -2.32 54.37
CA GLU A 214 -14.41 -1.58 54.56
C GLU A 214 -13.29 -2.40 55.25
N SER A 215 -12.09 -1.81 55.22
CA SER A 215 -10.82 -2.14 55.89
C SER A 215 -10.85 -1.85 57.42
N PRO A 216 -9.73 -1.68 58.18
CA PRO A 216 -8.30 -1.89 57.91
C PRO A 216 -7.50 -2.56 59.06
N THR A 217 -6.20 -2.83 58.88
CA THR A 217 -5.09 -2.17 59.66
C THR A 217 -3.69 -2.55 59.15
N LYS A 218 -2.70 -1.71 59.49
CA LYS A 218 -1.31 -1.73 59.02
C LYS A 218 -0.33 -2.17 60.12
N GLU A 219 0.95 -2.28 59.74
CA GLU A 219 2.15 -2.44 60.58
C GLU A 219 2.34 -3.87 61.15
N ARG A 220 3.55 -4.42 61.24
CA ARG A 220 4.84 -3.73 61.50
C ARG A 220 6.07 -4.40 60.83
N GLU A 221 7.19 -3.71 60.92
CA GLU A 221 8.44 -3.93 60.19
C GLU A 221 9.27 -5.15 60.60
N VAL A 222 10.13 -5.59 59.67
CA VAL A 222 11.26 -6.50 59.90
C VAL A 222 12.40 -5.76 60.62
N SER A 223 13.11 -6.43 61.53
CA SER A 223 14.43 -5.98 61.99
C SER A 223 15.32 -7.13 62.48
N ARG A 224 16.52 -7.22 61.89
CA ARG A 224 17.81 -7.81 62.37
C ARG A 224 17.80 -9.21 63.03
N ALA A 225 18.41 -10.25 62.47
CA ALA A 225 19.84 -10.45 62.17
C ALA A 225 20.78 -10.54 63.41
N VAL A 226 21.32 -11.76 63.61
CA VAL A 226 22.62 -12.15 64.22
C VAL A 226 22.78 -12.08 65.76
N ASP A 227 22.93 -13.27 66.36
CA ASP A 227 24.02 -13.74 67.27
C ASP A 227 23.70 -15.22 67.57
N GLU A 228 24.46 -16.22 67.11
CA GLU A 228 25.77 -16.76 67.56
C GLU A 228 25.66 -18.04 68.43
N ARG A 229 26.58 -18.99 68.15
CA ARG A 229 27.01 -20.18 68.91
C ARG A 229 26.13 -21.44 69.06
N GLU A 230 26.67 -22.49 68.46
CA GLU A 230 26.98 -23.81 69.05
C GLU A 230 26.45 -24.12 70.47
N GLU A 231 25.67 -25.20 70.57
CA GLU A 231 26.09 -26.33 71.41
C GLU A 231 25.57 -27.65 70.80
N ALA A 232 26.23 -28.76 71.14
CA ALA A 232 26.10 -30.03 70.45
C ALA A 232 25.18 -31.03 71.19
N GLU A 233 24.97 -32.17 70.51
CA GLU A 233 24.45 -33.45 71.02
C GLU A 233 22.93 -33.62 71.18
N GLY A 234 22.46 -34.76 70.64
CA GLY A 234 21.37 -35.51 71.29
C GLY A 234 19.95 -35.32 70.77
N GLU A 235 19.64 -35.79 69.55
CA GLU A 235 18.55 -36.77 69.38
C GLU A 235 18.52 -37.37 67.97
N ALA A 236 18.96 -38.62 67.85
CA ALA A 236 18.76 -39.44 66.65
C ALA A 236 17.30 -39.87 66.56
N ARG A 237 16.43 -39.02 66.01
CA ARG A 237 15.04 -39.40 65.71
C ARG A 237 14.99 -40.28 64.47
N ALA A 238 14.86 -41.57 64.74
CA ALA A 238 14.67 -42.65 63.80
C ALA A 238 13.86 -42.24 62.57
N SER A 239 14.53 -42.23 61.42
CA SER A 239 13.88 -42.59 60.16
C SER A 239 13.27 -43.98 60.36
N ALA A 240 11.95 -44.04 60.53
CA ALA A 240 11.23 -45.28 60.68
C ALA A 240 11.39 -46.10 59.39
N SER A 241 12.35 -47.04 59.42
CA SER A 241 12.51 -48.03 58.36
C SER A 241 11.27 -48.90 58.35
N VAL A 242 10.34 -48.59 57.45
CA VAL A 242 9.26 -49.51 57.08
C VAL A 242 9.96 -50.81 56.64
N PRO A 243 9.64 -51.97 57.25
CA PRO A 243 10.36 -53.18 56.94
C PRO A 243 10.14 -53.54 55.47
N ALA A 244 11.25 -53.76 54.75
CA ALA A 244 11.18 -54.46 53.47
C ALA A 244 10.50 -55.82 53.72
N LEU A 245 9.68 -56.28 52.76
CA LEU A 245 9.06 -57.61 52.80
C LEU A 245 10.10 -58.71 52.50
N SER A 246 11.14 -58.79 53.33
CA SER A 246 12.15 -59.85 53.36
C SER A 246 11.61 -61.14 54.02
N THR A 247 10.34 -61.16 54.41
CA THR A 247 9.62 -62.40 54.70
C THR A 247 9.45 -63.21 53.42
N ARG A 248 10.27 -64.26 53.27
CA ARG A 248 10.11 -65.30 52.24
C ARG A 248 8.67 -65.83 52.24
N PHE A 249 7.83 -65.34 51.33
CA PHE A 249 6.51 -65.90 51.09
C PHE A 249 6.67 -67.31 50.52
N SER A 250 6.46 -68.31 51.38
CA SER A 250 6.34 -69.71 50.97
C SER A 250 5.00 -69.93 50.29
N PHE A 251 4.92 -69.54 49.01
CA PHE A 251 3.79 -69.89 48.15
C PHE A 251 3.71 -71.42 48.04
N GLY A 252 2.78 -72.03 48.78
CA GLY A 252 2.46 -73.44 48.66
C GLY A 252 1.94 -73.77 47.26
N ASN A 253 2.21 -74.98 46.78
CA ASN A 253 1.89 -75.42 45.42
C ASN A 253 0.37 -75.52 45.17
N ALA A 254 -0.27 -74.40 44.84
CA ALA A 254 -1.65 -74.33 44.35
C ALA A 254 -1.81 -73.21 43.31
N ALA A 255 -2.41 -73.54 42.16
CA ALA A 255 -2.72 -72.66 41.03
C ALA A 255 -1.52 -71.90 40.39
N ALA A 256 -0.97 -72.46 39.30
CA ALA A 256 0.27 -72.03 38.68
C ALA A 256 0.24 -70.71 37.86
N SER A 257 -0.92 -70.04 37.68
CA SER A 257 -0.99 -68.75 36.96
C SER A 257 -0.93 -67.53 37.90
N GLY A 258 -1.77 -67.47 38.93
CA GLY A 258 -1.89 -66.29 39.79
C GLY A 258 -0.68 -66.05 40.71
N GLY A 259 -0.01 -67.10 41.19
CA GLY A 259 1.17 -66.96 42.06
C GLY A 259 2.38 -66.34 41.36
N GLY A 260 2.49 -66.49 40.03
CA GLY A 260 3.53 -65.83 39.23
C GLY A 260 3.27 -64.33 39.07
N GLU A 261 2.01 -63.95 38.81
CA GLU A 261 1.60 -62.54 38.69
C GLU A 261 1.74 -61.78 40.02
N LEU A 262 1.46 -62.43 41.15
CA LEU A 262 1.59 -61.83 42.48
C LEU A 262 3.06 -61.63 42.89
N ARG A 263 3.98 -62.53 42.48
CA ARG A 263 5.43 -62.28 42.59
C ARG A 263 5.90 -61.14 41.69
N ALA A 264 5.41 -61.07 40.45
CA ALA A 264 5.78 -59.99 39.53
C ALA A 264 5.39 -58.60 40.06
N LEU A 265 4.29 -58.47 40.79
CA LEU A 265 3.92 -57.22 41.48
C LEU A 265 4.89 -56.84 42.61
N VAL A 266 5.39 -57.82 43.39
CA VAL A 266 6.40 -57.56 44.42
C VAL A 266 7.72 -57.11 43.78
N GLU A 267 8.13 -57.75 42.67
CA GLU A 267 9.28 -57.29 41.89
C GLU A 267 9.09 -55.89 41.28
N GLU A 268 7.86 -55.49 40.94
CA GLU A 268 7.56 -54.12 40.47
C GLU A 268 7.58 -53.09 41.62
N ASP A 269 7.18 -53.45 42.84
CA ASP A 269 7.38 -52.61 44.03
C ASP A 269 8.88 -52.44 44.35
N GLU A 270 9.68 -53.50 44.30
CA GLU A 270 11.13 -53.43 44.52
C GLU A 270 11.83 -52.57 43.44
N ARG A 271 11.42 -52.69 42.17
CA ARG A 271 11.95 -51.86 41.07
C ARG A 271 11.53 -50.40 41.17
N THR A 272 10.31 -50.10 41.64
CA THR A 272 9.88 -48.71 41.92
C THR A 272 10.59 -48.13 43.13
N ALA A 273 10.82 -48.93 44.18
CA ALA A 273 11.63 -48.55 45.34
C ALA A 273 13.04 -48.11 44.90
N ALA A 274 13.71 -48.95 44.12
CA ALA A 274 15.07 -48.70 43.63
C ALA A 274 15.13 -47.40 42.81
N LEU A 275 14.20 -47.19 41.88
CA LEU A 275 14.10 -45.97 41.08
C LEU A 275 13.88 -44.71 41.93
N LEU A 276 12.97 -44.76 42.91
CA LEU A 276 12.74 -43.62 43.81
C LEU A 276 13.99 -43.30 44.65
N THR A 277 14.66 -44.31 45.20
CA THR A 277 15.91 -44.11 45.96
C THR A 277 17.06 -43.62 45.09
N GLU A 278 17.18 -44.09 43.84
CA GLU A 278 18.19 -43.65 42.89
C GLU A 278 17.98 -42.19 42.49
N VAL A 279 16.74 -41.79 42.17
CA VAL A 279 16.40 -40.40 41.82
C VAL A 279 16.58 -39.47 43.02
N ARG A 280 16.17 -39.89 44.23
CA ARG A 280 16.42 -39.18 45.48
C ARG A 280 17.91 -39.00 45.78
N ALA A 281 18.75 -40.01 45.49
CA ALA A 281 20.20 -39.92 45.64
C ALA A 281 20.88 -39.04 44.58
N LYS A 282 20.36 -39.03 43.34
CA LYS A 282 20.91 -38.24 42.22
C LYS A 282 20.50 -36.77 42.24
N LEU A 283 19.26 -36.47 42.59
CA LEU A 283 18.66 -35.12 42.51
C LEU A 283 18.34 -34.50 43.87
N GLY A 284 18.55 -35.22 44.99
CA GLY A 284 18.32 -34.71 46.35
C GLY A 284 16.85 -34.53 46.76
N LEU A 285 15.90 -34.92 45.90
CA LEU A 285 14.46 -34.69 46.06
C LEU A 285 13.84 -35.57 47.17
N ARG A 286 12.87 -35.02 47.92
CA ARG A 286 12.15 -35.76 48.96
C ARG A 286 11.08 -36.72 48.42
N LEU A 287 10.50 -36.43 47.26
CA LEU A 287 9.51 -37.24 46.53
C LEU A 287 8.29 -37.70 47.36
N THR A 288 7.93 -36.94 48.40
CA THR A 288 7.00 -37.40 49.46
C THR A 288 5.66 -37.91 48.94
N ARG A 289 5.08 -37.26 47.92
CA ARG A 289 3.78 -37.66 47.34
C ARG A 289 3.86 -39.00 46.59
N LEU A 290 5.00 -39.30 45.96
CA LEU A 290 5.23 -40.58 45.27
C LEU A 290 5.57 -41.70 46.26
N GLU A 291 6.30 -41.38 47.34
CA GLU A 291 6.55 -42.31 48.45
C GLU A 291 5.24 -42.67 49.19
N GLU A 292 4.36 -41.69 49.46
CA GLU A 292 3.01 -41.90 50.00
C GLU A 292 2.14 -42.76 49.07
N ARG A 293 2.10 -42.45 47.77
CA ARG A 293 1.33 -43.24 46.78
C ARG A 293 1.87 -44.66 46.65
N ARG A 294 3.19 -44.85 46.64
CA ARG A 294 3.82 -46.19 46.65
C ARG A 294 3.46 -46.95 47.93
N THR A 295 3.62 -46.36 49.11
CA THR A 295 3.34 -47.06 50.38
C THR A 295 1.85 -47.41 50.56
N ALA A 296 0.93 -46.66 49.94
CA ALA A 296 -0.47 -47.04 49.84
C ALA A 296 -0.67 -48.30 48.96
N LEU A 297 -0.07 -48.32 47.76
CA LEU A 297 -0.09 -49.51 46.87
C LEU A 297 0.59 -50.73 47.51
N GLN A 298 1.67 -50.53 48.28
CA GLN A 298 2.37 -51.59 48.99
C GLN A 298 1.47 -52.25 50.04
N LYS A 299 0.64 -51.47 50.74
CA LYS A 299 -0.38 -52.00 51.67
C LYS A 299 -1.47 -52.77 50.92
N GLU A 300 -1.97 -52.25 49.79
CA GLU A 300 -2.93 -52.99 48.95
C GLU A 300 -2.35 -54.33 48.44
N VAL A 301 -1.08 -54.37 48.02
CA VAL A 301 -0.40 -55.61 47.63
C VAL A 301 -0.23 -56.58 48.81
N ALA A 302 0.12 -56.08 50.01
CA ALA A 302 0.24 -56.90 51.21
C ALA A 302 -1.11 -57.52 51.64
N ASP A 303 -2.19 -56.74 51.58
CA ASP A 303 -3.56 -57.21 51.87
C ASP A 303 -4.01 -58.28 50.86
N LEU A 304 -3.65 -58.14 49.57
CA LEU A 304 -3.92 -59.15 48.55
C LEU A 304 -3.08 -60.42 48.74
N ALA A 305 -1.82 -60.29 49.18
CA ALA A 305 -0.98 -61.44 49.52
C ALA A 305 -1.52 -62.21 50.74
N LEU A 306 -2.04 -61.51 51.76
CA LEU A 306 -2.73 -62.12 52.89
C LEU A 306 -3.98 -62.88 52.43
N ARG A 307 -4.85 -62.26 51.62
CA ARG A 307 -6.05 -62.90 51.06
C ARG A 307 -5.72 -64.13 50.19
N TRP A 308 -4.63 -64.09 49.42
CA TRP A 308 -4.13 -65.25 48.67
C TRP A 308 -3.76 -66.41 49.59
N ASN A 309 -3.04 -66.12 50.69
CA ASN A 309 -2.65 -67.13 51.69
C ASN A 309 -3.86 -67.70 52.47
N GLU A 310 -4.94 -66.93 52.60
CA GLU A 310 -6.25 -67.37 53.11
C GLU A 310 -7.09 -68.17 52.08
N GLY A 311 -6.54 -68.45 50.89
CA GLY A 311 -7.18 -69.25 49.85
C GLY A 311 -8.16 -68.47 48.95
N ARG A 312 -8.13 -67.13 48.96
CA ARG A 312 -8.98 -66.28 48.12
C ARG A 312 -8.15 -65.63 46.99
N PRO A 313 -8.17 -66.16 45.76
CA PRO A 313 -7.42 -65.55 44.66
C PRO A 313 -8.00 -64.17 44.28
N PRO A 314 -7.18 -63.15 44.03
CA PRO A 314 -7.63 -61.85 43.55
C PRO A 314 -8.02 -61.93 42.09
N LEU A 315 -8.82 -60.95 41.65
CA LEU A 315 -9.25 -60.85 40.27
C LEU A 315 -8.06 -60.44 39.37
N PRO A 316 -7.93 -60.97 38.14
CA PRO A 316 -6.90 -60.52 37.19
C PRO A 316 -6.95 -59.00 36.92
N GLU A 317 -8.13 -58.40 37.01
CA GLU A 317 -8.33 -56.95 36.88
C GLU A 317 -7.67 -56.15 38.01
N THR A 318 -7.72 -56.62 39.27
CA THR A 318 -7.04 -55.94 40.39
C THR A 318 -5.53 -56.06 40.29
N LEU A 319 -5.01 -57.19 39.82
CA LEU A 319 -3.57 -57.36 39.56
C LEU A 319 -3.10 -56.42 38.44
N ARG A 320 -3.85 -56.31 37.34
CA ARG A 320 -3.58 -55.36 36.25
C ARG A 320 -3.65 -53.90 36.70
N ARG A 321 -4.65 -53.51 37.50
CA ARG A 321 -4.77 -52.15 38.05
C ARG A 321 -3.53 -51.77 38.87
N LEU A 322 -3.07 -52.64 39.77
CA LEU A 322 -1.91 -52.36 40.61
C LEU A 322 -0.61 -52.27 39.80
N ARG A 323 -0.41 -53.19 38.84
CA ARG A 323 0.70 -53.14 37.89
C ARG A 323 0.74 -51.84 37.09
N ASN A 324 -0.42 -51.39 36.60
CA ASN A 324 -0.53 -50.11 35.91
C ASN A 324 -0.19 -48.94 36.84
N ALA A 325 -0.65 -48.95 38.10
CA ALA A 325 -0.33 -47.90 39.08
C ALA A 325 1.18 -47.83 39.42
N TYR A 326 1.89 -48.97 39.52
CA TYR A 326 3.36 -48.97 39.62
C TYR A 326 4.05 -48.57 38.29
N GLY A 327 3.40 -48.79 37.15
CA GLY A 327 3.81 -48.21 35.85
C GLY A 327 3.75 -46.68 35.86
N GLU A 328 2.58 -46.13 36.21
CA GLU A 328 2.32 -44.69 36.35
C GLU A 328 3.35 -44.01 37.25
N ILE A 329 3.67 -44.58 38.42
CA ILE A 329 4.70 -44.03 39.31
C ILE A 329 6.08 -43.99 38.63
N ARG A 330 6.48 -45.03 37.88
CA ARG A 330 7.78 -45.03 37.16
C ARG A 330 7.82 -43.97 36.06
N ASP A 331 6.72 -43.78 35.35
CA ASP A 331 6.64 -42.81 34.26
C ASP A 331 6.51 -41.38 34.79
N GLU A 332 5.82 -41.17 35.92
CA GLU A 332 5.83 -39.89 36.67
C GLU A 332 7.26 -39.55 37.15
N VAL A 333 8.00 -40.51 37.72
CA VAL A 333 9.41 -40.33 38.12
C VAL A 333 10.29 -39.95 36.94
N ARG A 334 10.19 -40.66 35.81
CA ARG A 334 10.95 -40.34 34.58
C ARG A 334 10.66 -38.91 34.08
N GLN A 335 9.39 -38.51 34.14
CA GLN A 335 8.97 -37.17 33.72
C GLN A 335 9.45 -36.10 34.70
N LEU A 336 9.47 -36.36 36.01
CA LEU A 336 10.05 -35.45 37.01
C LEU A 336 11.56 -35.22 36.81
N VAL A 337 12.31 -36.24 36.37
CA VAL A 337 13.73 -36.08 36.01
C VAL A 337 13.87 -35.14 34.81
N ALA A 338 13.09 -35.34 33.75
CA ALA A 338 13.08 -34.45 32.58
C ALA A 338 12.60 -33.02 32.89
N TRP A 339 11.73 -32.84 33.90
CA TRP A 339 11.37 -31.51 34.40
C TRP A 339 12.52 -30.81 35.14
N GLY A 340 13.44 -31.56 35.77
CA GLY A 340 14.62 -31.00 36.42
C GLY A 340 15.49 -30.21 35.44
N GLU A 341 15.82 -30.80 34.28
CA GLU A 341 16.60 -30.15 33.22
C GLU A 341 15.97 -28.83 32.75
N LYS A 342 14.63 -28.77 32.68
CA LYS A 342 13.89 -27.55 32.32
C LYS A 342 13.91 -26.48 33.42
N ILE A 343 13.75 -26.89 34.67
CA ILE A 343 13.69 -25.98 35.83
C ILE A 343 15.06 -25.39 36.16
N GLU A 344 16.13 -26.18 36.02
CA GLU A 344 17.51 -25.79 36.36
C GLU A 344 18.25 -25.15 35.17
N GLY A 345 17.99 -25.57 33.93
CA GLY A 345 18.60 -25.04 32.71
C GLY A 345 17.71 -24.09 31.93
N GLU A 346 16.73 -24.63 31.18
CA GLU A 346 15.99 -23.88 30.15
C GLU A 346 15.27 -22.62 30.68
N MET A 347 14.55 -22.74 31.80
CA MET A 347 13.73 -21.65 32.36
C MET A 347 14.55 -20.46 32.89
N PRO A 348 15.58 -20.64 33.74
CA PRO A 348 16.39 -19.50 34.21
C PRO A 348 17.21 -18.86 33.08
N GLU A 349 17.65 -19.62 32.06
CA GLU A 349 18.26 -19.05 30.86
C GLU A 349 17.27 -18.22 30.05
N ALA A 350 16.04 -18.70 29.85
CA ALA A 350 14.98 -17.95 29.18
C ALA A 350 14.64 -16.65 29.94
N ILE A 351 14.53 -16.68 31.28
CA ILE A 351 14.31 -15.47 32.09
C ILE A 351 15.47 -14.48 31.89
N LYS A 352 16.72 -14.92 32.05
CA LYS A 352 17.91 -14.05 31.89
C LYS A 352 17.98 -13.43 30.49
N ARG A 353 17.69 -14.22 29.46
CA ARG A 353 17.66 -13.77 28.08
C ARG A 353 16.59 -12.70 27.86
N LEU A 354 15.35 -12.95 28.29
CA LEU A 354 14.25 -12.01 28.10
C LEU A 354 14.40 -10.75 28.96
N GLU A 355 15.01 -10.86 30.15
CA GLU A 355 15.40 -9.72 30.97
C GLU A 355 16.48 -8.86 30.28
N ALA A 356 17.51 -9.48 29.71
CA ALA A 356 18.53 -8.76 28.93
C ALA A 356 17.96 -8.15 27.64
N GLU A 357 17.06 -8.84 26.95
CA GLU A 357 16.38 -8.31 25.75
C GLU A 357 15.45 -7.12 26.10
N LEU A 358 14.72 -7.19 27.22
CA LEU A 358 13.92 -6.09 27.76
C LEU A 358 14.82 -4.89 28.14
N GLN A 359 15.92 -5.14 28.85
CA GLN A 359 16.89 -4.10 29.25
C GLN A 359 17.52 -3.40 28.04
N ALA A 360 18.01 -4.16 27.06
CA ALA A 360 18.56 -3.59 25.83
C ALA A 360 17.53 -2.74 25.06
N LEU A 361 16.25 -3.15 25.06
CA LEU A 361 15.18 -2.36 24.45
C LEU A 361 14.84 -1.10 25.26
N THR A 362 14.78 -1.16 26.61
CA THR A 362 14.50 0.01 27.47
C THR A 362 15.63 1.02 27.51
N GLU A 363 16.89 0.59 27.49
CA GLU A 363 18.06 1.46 27.39
C GLU A 363 18.00 2.37 26.16
N VAL A 364 17.64 1.80 25.00
CA VAL A 364 17.39 2.54 23.76
C VAL A 364 16.14 3.41 23.87
N ALA A 365 15.05 2.88 24.44
CA ALA A 365 13.76 3.57 24.57
C ALA A 365 12.76 2.83 25.48
N PRO A 366 11.99 3.50 26.38
CA PRO A 366 10.87 2.86 27.06
C PRO A 366 9.94 2.18 26.04
N LEU A 367 9.56 0.93 26.32
CA LEU A 367 8.58 0.21 25.49
C LEU A 367 7.19 0.83 25.69
N ALA A 368 6.38 0.83 24.63
CA ALA A 368 4.99 1.29 24.71
C ALA A 368 4.16 0.54 25.77
N GLU A 369 4.47 -0.75 25.99
CA GLU A 369 3.84 -1.66 26.94
C GLU A 369 4.86 -2.14 28.00
N ALA A 370 5.79 -1.27 28.42
CA ALA A 370 6.84 -1.60 29.40
C ALA A 370 6.28 -2.16 30.72
N GLY A 371 5.15 -1.62 31.20
CA GLY A 371 4.49 -2.12 32.41
C GLY A 371 4.02 -3.57 32.28
N GLU A 372 3.35 -3.91 31.17
CA GLU A 372 2.90 -5.27 30.90
C GLU A 372 4.08 -6.21 30.71
N ALA A 373 5.11 -5.81 29.95
CA ALA A 373 6.32 -6.61 29.76
C ALA A 373 7.06 -6.90 31.09
N GLU A 374 7.16 -5.91 31.99
CA GLU A 374 7.69 -6.11 33.34
C GLU A 374 6.80 -7.01 34.20
N GLU A 375 5.47 -6.88 34.13
CA GLU A 375 4.53 -7.76 34.84
C GLU A 375 4.66 -9.22 34.38
N HIS A 376 4.79 -9.45 33.07
CA HIS A 376 5.05 -10.77 32.51
C HIS A 376 6.37 -11.36 33.02
N LEU A 377 7.46 -10.59 33.01
CA LEU A 377 8.76 -11.04 33.52
C LEU A 377 8.73 -11.32 35.04
N ARG A 378 8.06 -10.47 35.83
CA ARG A 378 7.86 -10.68 37.28
C ARG A 378 7.01 -11.92 37.54
N ALA A 379 5.95 -12.14 36.77
CA ALA A 379 5.12 -13.34 36.86
C ALA A 379 5.92 -14.62 36.51
N MET A 380 6.75 -14.59 35.46
CA MET A 380 7.65 -15.70 35.11
C MET A 380 8.62 -16.04 36.25
N LYS A 381 9.25 -15.04 36.86
CA LYS A 381 10.13 -15.24 38.03
C LYS A 381 9.37 -15.84 39.22
N LEU A 382 8.15 -15.38 39.50
CA LEU A 382 7.29 -15.94 40.55
C LEU A 382 6.87 -17.39 40.26
N LEU A 383 6.57 -17.74 39.01
CA LEU A 383 6.24 -19.11 38.59
C LEU A 383 7.48 -20.01 38.75
N TRP A 384 8.65 -19.56 38.30
CA TRP A 384 9.91 -20.29 38.49
C TRP A 384 10.21 -20.57 39.97
N HIS A 385 10.05 -19.59 40.87
CA HIS A 385 10.21 -19.81 42.31
C HIS A 385 9.18 -20.80 42.92
N ARG A 386 8.05 -21.08 42.26
CA ARG A 386 7.06 -22.08 42.69
C ARG A 386 7.39 -23.50 42.23
N LEU A 387 8.25 -23.69 41.21
CA LEU A 387 8.55 -25.01 40.65
C LEU A 387 9.42 -25.89 41.57
N PRO A 388 10.55 -25.43 42.16
CA PRO A 388 11.39 -26.28 43.03
C PRO A 388 10.66 -26.98 44.19
N PRO A 389 9.76 -26.35 44.97
CA PRO A 389 9.05 -27.06 46.04
C PRO A 389 7.99 -28.06 45.55
N LEU A 390 7.48 -27.91 44.32
CA LEU A 390 6.59 -28.90 43.70
C LEU A 390 7.39 -30.10 43.16
N TRP A 391 8.59 -29.83 42.63
CA TRP A 391 9.56 -30.82 42.17
C TRP A 391 10.11 -31.67 43.32
N ASP A 392 10.51 -31.03 44.44
CA ASP A 392 10.92 -31.71 45.68
C ASP A 392 9.84 -32.66 46.22
N ARG A 393 8.55 -32.31 46.07
CA ARG A 393 7.41 -33.13 46.49
C ARG A 393 7.04 -34.25 45.51
N GLY A 394 7.46 -34.14 44.25
CA GLY A 394 7.05 -35.03 43.15
C GLY A 394 5.64 -34.74 42.62
N ASP A 395 5.15 -33.50 42.68
CA ASP A 395 3.80 -33.12 42.21
C ASP A 395 3.77 -32.81 40.71
N LEU A 396 3.80 -33.87 39.89
CA LEU A 396 3.87 -33.71 38.44
C LEU A 396 2.68 -32.96 37.80
N PRO A 397 1.40 -33.17 38.20
CA PRO A 397 0.29 -32.38 37.67
C PRO A 397 0.48 -30.87 37.90
N SER A 398 0.76 -30.45 39.15
CA SER A 398 0.94 -29.03 39.45
C SER A 398 2.20 -28.44 38.81
N LEU A 399 3.27 -29.22 38.61
CA LEU A 399 4.43 -28.79 37.83
C LEU A 399 4.08 -28.49 36.37
N ARG A 400 3.28 -29.36 35.74
CA ARG A 400 2.82 -29.15 34.35
C ARG A 400 1.98 -27.89 34.24
N ASP A 401 1.01 -27.68 35.13
CA ASP A 401 0.15 -26.49 35.12
C ASP A 401 0.96 -25.19 35.27
N VAL A 402 1.92 -25.16 36.21
CA VAL A 402 2.81 -24.00 36.42
C VAL A 402 3.78 -23.82 35.25
N GLY A 403 4.26 -24.90 34.65
CA GLY A 403 5.14 -24.87 33.49
C GLY A 403 4.44 -24.44 32.19
N GLU A 404 3.18 -24.83 31.97
CA GLU A 404 2.33 -24.30 30.90
C GLU A 404 2.05 -22.81 31.11
N ALA A 405 1.73 -22.38 32.34
CA ALA A 405 1.56 -20.97 32.66
C ALA A 405 2.85 -20.17 32.41
N PHE A 406 4.02 -20.75 32.69
CA PHE A 406 5.32 -20.15 32.37
C PHE A 406 5.54 -20.05 30.85
N ALA A 407 5.27 -21.11 30.09
CA ALA A 407 5.41 -21.12 28.63
C ALA A 407 4.53 -20.06 27.96
N ARG A 408 3.24 -19.98 28.33
CA ARG A 408 2.33 -18.96 27.80
C ARG A 408 2.80 -17.54 28.15
N ARG A 409 3.34 -17.32 29.36
CA ARG A 409 3.87 -16.00 29.76
C ARG A 409 5.17 -15.63 29.02
N LYS A 410 6.01 -16.63 28.72
CA LYS A 410 7.20 -16.50 27.88
C LYS A 410 6.82 -16.09 26.46
N GLU A 411 5.91 -16.82 25.82
CA GLU A 411 5.41 -16.54 24.47
C GLU A 411 4.87 -15.12 24.36
N LEU A 412 3.97 -14.71 25.28
CA LEU A 412 3.42 -13.35 25.31
C LEU A 412 4.50 -12.27 25.48
N LEU A 413 5.55 -12.53 26.28
CA LEU A 413 6.67 -11.59 26.41
C LEU A 413 7.52 -11.53 25.14
N GLU A 414 7.79 -12.67 24.49
CA GLU A 414 8.49 -12.73 23.20
C GLU A 414 7.71 -12.02 22.08
N GLU A 415 6.38 -12.15 22.05
CA GLU A 415 5.48 -11.41 21.15
C GLU A 415 5.56 -9.89 21.38
N LEU A 416 5.50 -9.42 22.63
CA LEU A 416 5.62 -7.99 22.95
C LEU A 416 6.98 -7.41 22.53
N LEU A 417 8.08 -8.11 22.83
CA LEU A 417 9.43 -7.65 22.48
C LEU A 417 9.67 -7.66 20.96
N THR A 418 9.12 -8.64 20.24
CA THR A 418 9.23 -8.69 18.76
C THR A 418 8.32 -7.67 18.07
N ALA A 419 7.11 -7.45 18.57
CA ALA A 419 6.21 -6.39 18.09
C ALA A 419 6.84 -5.00 18.24
N GLU A 420 7.50 -4.71 19.37
CA GLU A 420 8.18 -3.44 19.60
C GLU A 420 9.43 -3.26 18.70
N ARG A 421 10.21 -4.33 18.45
CA ARG A 421 11.31 -4.29 17.46
C ARG A 421 10.79 -3.96 16.06
N ASN A 422 9.72 -4.64 15.64
CA ASN A 422 9.09 -4.43 14.34
C ASN A 422 8.51 -3.01 14.22
N ARG A 423 7.92 -2.47 15.30
CA ARG A 423 7.45 -1.08 15.37
C ARG A 423 8.58 -0.08 15.18
N ARG A 424 9.70 -0.24 15.88
CA ARG A 424 10.87 0.65 15.77
C ARG A 424 11.43 0.65 14.35
N ALA A 425 11.69 -0.53 13.79
CA ALA A 425 12.16 -0.67 12.40
C ALA A 425 11.18 -0.08 11.37
N LYS A 426 9.87 -0.24 11.59
CA LYS A 426 8.82 0.36 10.75
C LYS A 426 8.81 1.88 10.84
N VAL A 427 8.95 2.46 12.03
CA VAL A 427 9.03 3.92 12.24
C VAL A 427 10.25 4.51 11.52
N ASP A 428 11.41 3.85 11.61
CA ASP A 428 12.62 4.28 10.89
C ASP A 428 12.43 4.21 9.37
N GLY A 429 11.82 3.14 8.86
CA GLY A 429 11.46 3.01 7.44
C GLY A 429 10.44 4.04 6.96
N GLN A 430 9.43 4.35 7.77
CA GLN A 430 8.43 5.39 7.48
C GLN A 430 9.05 6.79 7.48
N LEU A 431 10.02 7.07 8.37
CA LEU A 431 10.79 8.32 8.36
C LEU A 431 11.67 8.44 7.11
N ALA A 432 12.27 7.35 6.65
CA ALA A 432 13.03 7.33 5.40
C ALA A 432 12.14 7.61 4.18
N ALA A 433 11.02 6.89 4.05
CA ALA A 433 10.05 7.12 2.98
C ALA A 433 9.50 8.56 2.98
N LEU A 434 9.13 9.10 4.15
CA LEU A 434 8.64 10.47 4.26
C LEU A 434 9.69 11.52 3.85
N ARG A 435 10.99 11.23 4.03
CA ARG A 435 12.07 12.13 3.55
C ARG A 435 12.10 12.16 2.02
N GLU A 436 12.09 10.99 1.38
CA GLU A 436 12.09 10.86 -0.08
C GLU A 436 10.85 11.52 -0.70
N GLU A 437 9.66 11.32 -0.12
CA GLU A 437 8.43 11.99 -0.59
C GLU A 437 8.48 13.52 -0.46
N LEU A 438 9.10 14.04 0.60
CA LEU A 438 9.22 15.49 0.81
C LEU A 438 10.29 16.11 -0.10
N ASP A 439 11.37 15.38 -0.41
CA ASP A 439 12.35 15.83 -1.40
C ASP A 439 11.72 15.84 -2.81
N GLU A 440 10.90 14.85 -3.18
CA GLU A 440 10.14 14.88 -4.44
C GLU A 440 9.13 16.05 -4.48
N PHE A 441 8.36 16.28 -3.41
CA PHE A 441 7.42 17.40 -3.35
C PHE A 441 8.16 18.75 -3.47
N ARG A 442 9.35 18.87 -2.86
CA ARG A 442 10.20 20.06 -3.01
C ARG A 442 10.66 20.27 -4.45
N GLU A 443 11.03 19.21 -5.17
CA GLU A 443 11.38 19.30 -6.59
C GLU A 443 10.20 19.73 -7.46
N LEU A 444 9.00 19.16 -7.22
CA LEU A 444 7.77 19.54 -7.90
C LEU A 444 7.39 21.02 -7.64
N LEU A 445 7.55 21.50 -6.40
CA LEU A 445 7.35 22.91 -6.04
C LEU A 445 8.33 23.85 -6.75
N ALA A 446 9.61 23.48 -6.80
CA ALA A 446 10.63 24.25 -7.52
C ALA A 446 10.35 24.28 -9.03
N ALA A 447 9.94 23.15 -9.62
CA ALA A 447 9.56 23.06 -11.02
C ALA A 447 8.34 23.94 -11.33
N ALA A 448 7.30 23.92 -10.49
CA ALA A 448 6.10 24.74 -10.66
C ALA A 448 6.39 26.23 -10.50
N ALA A 449 7.21 26.63 -9.51
CA ALA A 449 7.63 28.03 -9.37
C ALA A 449 8.39 28.52 -10.63
N ALA A 450 9.32 27.72 -11.14
CA ALA A 450 10.05 28.03 -12.37
C ALA A 450 9.14 28.07 -13.62
N LEU A 451 8.13 27.19 -13.69
CA LEU A 451 7.11 27.20 -14.74
C LEU A 451 6.23 28.45 -14.66
N VAL A 452 5.76 28.80 -13.47
CA VAL A 452 4.96 30.01 -13.22
C VAL A 452 5.71 31.28 -13.64
N GLU A 453 6.99 31.44 -13.30
CA GLU A 453 7.79 32.58 -13.76
C GLU A 453 7.89 32.64 -15.30
N ARG A 454 8.21 31.51 -15.96
CA ARG A 454 8.25 31.41 -17.44
C ARG A 454 6.89 31.70 -18.09
N LEU A 455 5.79 31.33 -17.44
CA LEU A 455 4.45 31.62 -17.94
C LEU A 455 4.07 33.09 -17.70
N GLN A 456 4.51 33.75 -16.62
CA GLN A 456 4.29 35.19 -16.40
C GLN A 456 4.99 36.08 -17.45
N GLU A 457 6.17 35.68 -17.93
CA GLU A 457 6.84 36.37 -19.05
C GLU A 457 6.01 36.31 -20.35
N ARG A 458 5.16 35.29 -20.50
CA ARG A 458 4.46 34.98 -21.76
C ARG A 458 2.97 35.31 -21.73
N TYR A 459 2.31 35.21 -20.57
CA TYR A 459 0.86 35.27 -20.41
C TYR A 459 0.47 36.12 -19.20
N ILE A 460 -0.69 36.77 -19.30
CA ILE A 460 -1.40 37.26 -18.11
C ILE A 460 -2.02 36.04 -17.43
N LEU A 461 -1.51 35.67 -16.26
CA LEU A 461 -1.94 34.46 -15.56
C LEU A 461 -3.31 34.62 -14.89
N PRO A 462 -4.09 33.53 -14.76
CA PRO A 462 -5.26 33.48 -13.88
C PRO A 462 -4.90 33.92 -12.45
N ALA A 463 -5.84 34.60 -11.79
CA ALA A 463 -5.63 35.18 -10.46
C ALA A 463 -5.32 34.12 -9.39
N GLU A 464 -5.75 32.88 -9.63
CA GLU A 464 -5.65 31.70 -8.77
C GLU A 464 -4.24 31.09 -8.76
N VAL A 465 -3.41 31.31 -9.80
CA VAL A 465 -2.10 30.64 -9.93
C VAL A 465 -1.16 30.94 -8.75
N ARG A 466 -1.06 32.22 -8.36
CA ARG A 466 -0.16 32.64 -7.27
C ARG A 466 -0.69 32.20 -5.89
N PRO A 467 -1.99 32.37 -5.54
CA PRO A 467 -2.58 31.79 -4.34
C PRO A 467 -2.42 30.27 -4.23
N GLU A 468 -2.65 29.51 -5.32
CA GLU A 468 -2.54 28.04 -5.30
C GLU A 468 -1.09 27.61 -5.10
N LEU A 469 -0.12 28.21 -5.80
CA LEU A 469 1.31 27.94 -5.55
C LEU A 469 1.71 28.25 -4.09
N ALA A 470 1.20 29.34 -3.52
CA ALA A 470 1.43 29.69 -2.12
C ALA A 470 0.77 28.70 -1.14
N ALA A 471 -0.42 28.16 -1.48
CA ALA A 471 -1.08 27.13 -0.71
C ALA A 471 -0.29 25.81 -0.73
N ARG A 472 0.25 25.39 -1.89
CA ARG A 472 1.12 24.21 -2.01
C ARG A 472 2.44 24.37 -1.26
N ALA A 473 3.02 25.57 -1.26
CA ALA A 473 4.20 25.86 -0.43
C ALA A 473 3.87 25.78 1.07
N ALA A 474 2.71 26.28 1.51
CA ALA A 474 2.27 26.19 2.90
C ALA A 474 1.92 24.74 3.33
N GLU A 475 1.40 23.92 2.42
CA GLU A 475 1.16 22.49 2.61
C GLU A 475 2.48 21.74 2.85
N TYR A 476 3.50 21.97 2.01
CA TYR A 476 4.85 21.42 2.18
C TYR A 476 5.52 21.85 3.50
N GLU A 477 5.42 23.14 3.86
CA GLU A 477 5.88 23.66 5.15
C GLU A 477 5.18 23.00 6.36
N SER A 478 3.89 22.68 6.22
CA SER A 478 3.13 21.95 7.25
C SER A 478 3.65 20.51 7.40
N LEU A 479 3.90 19.82 6.28
CA LEU A 479 4.45 18.46 6.29
C LEU A 479 5.89 18.42 6.85
N LEU A 480 6.74 19.42 6.55
CA LEU A 480 8.07 19.56 7.16
C LEU A 480 7.99 19.66 8.68
N ARG A 481 7.13 20.52 9.21
CA ARG A 481 6.92 20.65 10.67
C ARG A 481 6.34 19.37 11.28
N GLY A 482 5.46 18.69 10.55
CA GLY A 482 4.95 17.38 10.93
C GLY A 482 6.05 16.33 11.05
N ARG A 483 6.95 16.25 10.05
CA ARG A 483 8.15 15.40 10.09
C ARG A 483 9.06 15.77 11.26
N GLU A 484 9.33 17.05 11.50
CA GLU A 484 10.14 17.49 12.64
C GLU A 484 9.53 17.09 13.99
N ALA A 485 8.20 17.17 14.12
CA ALA A 485 7.48 16.71 15.31
C ALA A 485 7.59 15.18 15.47
N ALA A 486 7.46 14.41 14.38
CA ALA A 486 7.63 12.95 14.41
C ALA A 486 9.08 12.53 14.72
N GLU A 487 10.08 13.20 14.16
CA GLU A 487 11.49 13.01 14.57
C GLU A 487 11.69 13.41 16.04
N GLY A 488 10.97 14.42 16.53
CA GLY A 488 10.92 14.80 17.94
C GLY A 488 10.37 13.69 18.84
N GLN A 489 9.26 13.06 18.46
CA GLN A 489 8.67 11.90 19.16
C GLN A 489 9.65 10.71 19.18
N VAL A 490 10.34 10.42 18.07
CA VAL A 490 11.37 9.36 18.03
C VAL A 490 12.55 9.68 18.95
N ARG A 491 13.03 10.93 18.98
CA ARG A 491 14.08 11.37 19.94
C ARG A 491 13.60 11.32 21.40
N ALA A 492 12.32 11.61 21.64
CA ALA A 492 11.65 11.45 22.92
C ALA A 492 11.31 9.99 23.26
N ARG A 493 11.59 9.06 22.34
CA ARG A 493 11.40 7.60 22.46
C ARG A 493 9.93 7.15 22.45
N GLU A 494 9.02 7.97 21.92
CA GLU A 494 7.57 7.77 21.91
C GLU A 494 7.07 7.04 20.64
N PHE A 495 7.65 5.86 20.34
CA PHE A 495 7.47 5.17 19.05
C PHE A 495 6.02 4.90 18.63
N ARG A 496 5.10 4.66 19.58
CA ARG A 496 3.67 4.46 19.28
C ARG A 496 2.98 5.74 18.80
N GLN A 497 3.40 6.90 19.30
CA GLN A 497 2.90 8.20 18.83
C GLN A 497 3.52 8.53 17.47
N ALA A 498 4.83 8.30 17.31
CA ALA A 498 5.54 8.48 16.05
C ALA A 498 4.93 7.63 14.92
N GLU A 499 4.64 6.35 15.14
CA GLU A 499 4.00 5.47 14.15
C GLU A 499 2.64 6.03 13.67
N ALA A 500 1.82 6.52 14.60
CA ALA A 500 0.50 7.09 14.29
C ALA A 500 0.62 8.42 13.52
N SER A 501 1.51 9.32 13.96
CA SER A 501 1.77 10.60 13.29
C SER A 501 2.39 10.41 11.90
N LEU A 502 3.37 9.51 11.74
CA LEU A 502 4.00 9.21 10.46
C LEU A 502 3.04 8.62 9.45
N ARG A 503 2.11 7.76 9.89
CA ARG A 503 1.06 7.24 9.00
C ARG A 503 0.21 8.37 8.41
N GLN A 504 -0.26 9.30 9.24
CA GLN A 504 -1.04 10.45 8.79
C GLN A 504 -0.23 11.38 7.88
N LEU A 505 1.07 11.57 8.17
CA LEU A 505 1.96 12.39 7.36
C LEU A 505 2.26 11.79 5.98
N LEU A 506 2.40 10.47 5.87
CA LEU A 506 2.57 9.76 4.60
C LEU A 506 1.29 9.78 3.75
N GLU A 507 0.12 9.64 4.38
CA GLU A 507 -1.17 9.79 3.70
C GLU A 507 -1.31 11.24 3.17
N ALA A 508 -0.97 12.25 3.97
CA ALA A 508 -1.00 13.66 3.56
C ALA A 508 0.07 14.05 2.53
N SER A 509 1.30 13.50 2.58
CA SER A 509 2.33 13.78 1.58
C SER A 509 2.01 13.18 0.21
N ALA A 510 1.37 12.00 0.19
CA ALA A 510 0.86 11.41 -1.04
C ALA A 510 -0.28 12.24 -1.67
N GLU A 511 -1.19 12.78 -0.86
CA GLU A 511 -2.25 13.68 -1.33
C GLU A 511 -1.69 15.02 -1.84
N GLY A 512 -0.78 15.64 -1.08
CA GLY A 512 -0.11 16.88 -1.48
C GLY A 512 0.67 16.75 -2.80
N ARG A 513 1.43 15.65 -2.98
CA ARG A 513 2.12 15.35 -4.25
C ARG A 513 1.14 15.18 -5.42
N ARG A 514 -0.01 14.52 -5.22
CA ARG A 514 -1.05 14.40 -6.26
C ARG A 514 -1.62 15.76 -6.64
N GLY A 515 -1.96 16.60 -5.66
CA GLY A 515 -2.40 17.98 -5.88
C GLY A 515 -1.36 18.81 -6.62
N MET A 516 -0.08 18.64 -6.28
CA MET A 516 1.04 19.32 -6.92
C MET A 516 1.23 18.91 -8.39
N ARG A 517 1.08 17.62 -8.72
CA ARG A 517 1.12 17.13 -10.10
C ARG A 517 -0.06 17.65 -10.92
N ALA A 518 -1.28 17.64 -10.37
CA ALA A 518 -2.46 18.21 -11.04
C ALA A 518 -2.31 19.73 -11.28
N PHE A 519 -1.67 20.46 -10.35
CA PHE A 519 -1.34 21.87 -10.53
C PHE A 519 -0.32 22.10 -11.66
N LEU A 520 0.73 21.27 -11.76
CA LEU A 520 1.67 21.29 -12.87
C LEU A 520 0.99 20.99 -14.21
N GLU A 521 0.13 19.99 -14.28
CA GLU A 521 -0.65 19.64 -15.48
C GLU A 521 -1.55 20.80 -15.93
N TRP A 522 -2.17 21.52 -14.98
CA TRP A 522 -2.97 22.71 -15.27
C TRP A 522 -2.13 23.86 -15.84
N LEU A 523 -0.96 24.12 -15.26
CA LEU A 523 -0.02 25.14 -15.76
C LEU A 523 0.51 24.80 -17.16
N ASP A 524 0.87 23.54 -17.41
CA ASP A 524 1.24 23.07 -18.75
C ASP A 524 0.09 23.24 -19.75
N GLY A 525 -1.15 23.02 -19.31
CA GLY A 525 -2.37 23.25 -20.08
C GLY A 525 -2.45 24.66 -20.68
N ILE A 526 -2.09 25.70 -19.92
CA ILE A 526 -2.07 27.10 -20.38
C ILE A 526 -1.21 27.26 -21.65
N SER A 527 -0.06 26.58 -21.72
CA SER A 527 0.82 26.64 -22.89
C SER A 527 0.27 25.88 -24.11
N ARG A 528 -0.50 24.81 -23.87
CA ARG A 528 -1.12 24.00 -24.93
C ARG A 528 -2.30 24.72 -25.59
N GLU A 529 -3.05 25.50 -24.81
CA GLU A 529 -4.18 26.29 -25.33
C GLU A 529 -3.76 27.33 -26.39
N GLU A 530 -2.60 27.99 -26.24
CA GLU A 530 -2.09 28.90 -27.30
C GLU A 530 -1.81 28.15 -28.61
N ALA A 531 -1.21 26.95 -28.52
CA ALA A 531 -0.91 26.13 -29.69
C ALA A 531 -2.19 25.61 -30.37
N GLU A 532 -3.22 25.28 -29.58
CA GLU A 532 -4.53 24.88 -30.10
C GLU A 532 -5.23 26.03 -30.85
N ILE A 533 -5.22 27.24 -30.29
CA ILE A 533 -5.81 28.43 -30.95
C ILE A 533 -5.10 28.71 -32.28
N ARG A 534 -3.75 28.67 -32.33
CA ARG A 534 -2.98 28.84 -33.57
C ARG A 534 -3.37 27.80 -34.63
N ARG A 535 -3.44 26.53 -34.25
CA ARG A 535 -3.86 25.45 -35.14
C ARG A 535 -5.29 25.65 -35.68
N ARG A 536 -6.24 25.99 -34.80
CA ARG A 536 -7.62 26.28 -35.21
C ARG A 536 -7.69 27.46 -36.18
N LEU A 537 -6.83 28.47 -36.02
CA LEU A 537 -6.75 29.61 -36.93
C LEU A 537 -6.22 29.23 -38.32
N GLU A 538 -5.19 28.38 -38.39
CA GLU A 538 -4.72 27.81 -39.66
C GLU A 538 -5.82 26.98 -40.35
N GLU A 539 -6.57 26.18 -39.57
CA GLU A 539 -7.72 25.40 -40.05
C GLU A 539 -8.82 26.31 -40.61
N VAL A 540 -9.21 27.40 -39.91
CA VAL A 540 -10.15 28.43 -40.42
C VAL A 540 -9.65 29.06 -41.73
N GLY A 541 -8.38 29.49 -41.75
CA GLY A 541 -7.78 30.06 -42.96
C GLY A 541 -7.74 29.07 -44.14
N SER A 542 -7.80 27.76 -43.88
CA SER A 542 -7.96 26.74 -44.93
C SER A 542 -9.42 26.54 -45.36
N ARG A 543 -10.39 26.67 -44.45
CA ARG A 543 -11.83 26.57 -44.72
C ARG A 543 -12.32 27.73 -45.59
N LEU A 544 -11.99 28.97 -45.21
CA LEU A 544 -12.34 30.18 -45.97
C LEU A 544 -11.83 30.13 -47.43
N ARG A 545 -10.57 29.72 -47.64
CA ARG A 545 -10.00 29.51 -48.98
C ARG A 545 -10.71 28.42 -49.79
N ARG A 546 -11.20 27.35 -49.15
CA ARG A 546 -12.02 26.33 -49.84
C ARG A 546 -13.39 26.88 -50.21
N LEU A 547 -14.04 27.61 -49.32
CA LEU A 547 -15.34 28.24 -49.57
C LEU A 547 -15.26 29.21 -50.76
N ALA A 548 -14.21 30.04 -50.82
CA ALA A 548 -13.93 30.92 -51.96
C ALA A 548 -13.79 30.13 -53.28
N GLN A 549 -13.03 29.02 -53.28
CA GLN A 549 -12.89 28.14 -54.46
C GLN A 549 -14.21 27.44 -54.86
N GLU A 550 -15.12 27.18 -53.91
CA GLU A 550 -16.44 26.63 -54.22
C GLU A 550 -17.36 27.67 -54.87
N ILE A 551 -17.30 28.92 -54.43
CA ILE A 551 -17.99 30.06 -55.07
C ILE A 551 -17.45 30.30 -56.49
N GLU A 552 -16.14 30.21 -56.69
CA GLU A 552 -15.52 30.41 -58.02
C GLU A 552 -16.03 29.43 -59.10
N ARG A 553 -16.52 28.26 -58.70
CA ARG A 553 -17.04 27.21 -59.61
C ARG A 553 -18.47 27.49 -60.10
N VAL A 554 -19.14 28.53 -59.61
CA VAL A 554 -20.56 28.81 -59.86
C VAL A 554 -20.73 29.81 -60.99
N PHE A 555 -21.23 29.36 -62.14
CA PHE A 555 -21.13 30.13 -63.40
C PHE A 555 -22.02 31.38 -63.51
N TYR A 556 -23.13 31.48 -62.77
CA TYR A 556 -24.26 32.32 -63.18
C TYR A 556 -24.64 33.48 -62.23
N THR A 557 -23.76 33.89 -61.31
CA THR A 557 -24.12 34.85 -60.26
C THR A 557 -23.13 35.99 -60.08
N ASP A 558 -23.61 37.11 -59.55
CA ASP A 558 -22.73 38.09 -58.92
C ASP A 558 -22.16 37.51 -57.63
N ARG A 559 -20.85 37.20 -57.66
CA ARG A 559 -20.12 36.58 -56.55
C ARG A 559 -19.55 37.62 -55.57
N THR A 560 -19.58 38.90 -55.94
CA THR A 560 -19.00 40.01 -55.18
C THR A 560 -19.38 40.00 -53.69
N PRO A 561 -20.66 39.90 -53.28
CA PRO A 561 -21.01 39.92 -51.85
C PRO A 561 -20.45 38.74 -51.05
N TYR A 562 -20.27 37.57 -51.65
CA TYR A 562 -19.66 36.42 -50.97
C TYR A 562 -18.14 36.58 -50.84
N HIS A 563 -17.47 37.06 -51.90
CA HIS A 563 -16.04 37.36 -51.85
C HIS A 563 -15.72 38.50 -50.88
N GLU A 564 -16.55 39.55 -50.79
CA GLU A 564 -16.38 40.64 -49.82
C GLU A 564 -16.51 40.14 -48.37
N ARG A 565 -17.52 39.31 -48.08
CA ARG A 565 -17.69 38.69 -46.74
C ARG A 565 -16.49 37.81 -46.38
N ILE A 566 -16.07 36.90 -47.27
CA ILE A 566 -14.92 36.02 -47.02
C ILE A 566 -13.62 36.83 -46.88
N ALA A 567 -13.37 37.80 -47.76
CA ALA A 567 -12.19 38.65 -47.68
C ALA A 567 -12.13 39.47 -46.39
N THR A 568 -13.28 39.85 -45.82
CA THR A 568 -13.35 40.51 -44.51
C THR A 568 -12.84 39.57 -43.41
N LEU A 569 -13.25 38.30 -43.42
CA LEU A 569 -12.79 37.29 -42.46
C LEU A 569 -11.31 36.95 -42.66
N GLU A 570 -10.87 36.77 -43.91
CA GLU A 570 -9.45 36.52 -44.22
C GLU A 570 -8.55 37.70 -43.81
N GLN A 571 -9.04 38.94 -43.87
CA GLN A 571 -8.33 40.13 -43.36
C GLN A 571 -8.21 40.15 -41.83
N GLU A 572 -9.07 39.45 -41.08
CA GLU A 572 -8.91 39.34 -39.63
C GLU A 572 -7.81 38.34 -39.23
N LEU A 573 -7.50 37.33 -40.05
CA LEU A 573 -6.50 36.29 -39.73
C LEU A 573 -5.12 36.85 -39.35
N PRO A 574 -4.49 37.79 -40.10
CA PRO A 574 -3.24 38.41 -39.69
C PRO A 574 -3.37 39.25 -38.40
N THR A 575 -4.55 39.82 -38.12
CA THR A 575 -4.77 40.57 -36.87
C THR A 575 -4.80 39.65 -35.66
N TRP A 576 -5.34 38.43 -35.82
CA TRP A 576 -5.32 37.38 -34.81
C TRP A 576 -3.91 36.83 -34.55
N GLU A 577 -3.11 36.59 -35.59
CA GLU A 577 -1.69 36.28 -35.44
C GLU A 577 -0.95 37.40 -34.69
N GLY A 578 -1.27 38.66 -35.01
CA GLY A 578 -0.82 39.84 -34.28
C GLY A 578 -1.18 39.80 -32.79
N ARG A 579 -2.45 39.53 -32.43
CA ARG A 579 -2.90 39.37 -31.02
C ARG A 579 -2.14 38.25 -30.32
N LEU A 580 -1.99 37.09 -30.95
CA LEU A 580 -1.25 35.92 -30.43
C LEU A 580 0.26 36.14 -30.29
N SER A 581 0.81 37.17 -30.93
CA SER A 581 2.22 37.58 -30.80
C SER A 581 2.49 38.49 -29.60
N LEU A 582 1.46 39.12 -29.02
CA LEU A 582 1.62 40.05 -27.89
C LEU A 582 2.16 39.33 -26.64
N ARG A 583 3.03 40.01 -25.88
CA ARG A 583 3.62 39.48 -24.64
C ARG A 583 3.63 40.56 -23.55
N PRO A 584 3.06 40.32 -22.35
CA PRO A 584 2.30 39.13 -21.96
C PRO A 584 0.95 39.03 -22.71
N LEU A 585 0.54 37.80 -23.05
CA LEU A 585 -0.72 37.49 -23.76
C LEU A 585 -1.87 37.29 -22.77
N ASP A 586 -2.99 37.99 -22.95
CA ASP A 586 -4.25 37.69 -22.25
C ASP A 586 -4.96 36.51 -22.95
N LEU A 587 -4.58 35.29 -22.57
CA LEU A 587 -5.08 34.08 -23.20
C LEU A 587 -6.58 33.86 -22.96
N ALA A 588 -7.09 34.24 -21.79
CA ALA A 588 -8.51 34.10 -21.45
C ALA A 588 -9.36 34.99 -22.37
N LYS A 589 -9.01 36.27 -22.48
CA LYS A 589 -9.70 37.21 -23.37
C LYS A 589 -9.60 36.80 -24.83
N VAL A 590 -8.40 36.40 -25.29
CA VAL A 590 -8.20 35.94 -26.68
C VAL A 590 -9.05 34.70 -26.99
N LYS A 591 -9.20 33.77 -26.04
CA LYS A 591 -10.03 32.57 -26.18
C LYS A 591 -11.53 32.89 -26.26
N GLU A 592 -12.00 33.90 -25.52
CA GLU A 592 -13.39 34.38 -25.61
C GLU A 592 -13.66 35.09 -26.94
N GLU A 593 -12.84 36.08 -27.31
CA GLU A 593 -12.98 36.79 -28.58
C GLU A 593 -12.87 35.83 -29.79
N PHE A 594 -11.99 34.83 -29.71
CA PHE A 594 -11.77 33.86 -30.81
C PHE A 594 -12.95 32.91 -30.98
N ARG A 595 -13.70 32.59 -29.91
CA ARG A 595 -14.96 31.84 -30.03
C ARG A 595 -15.97 32.62 -30.85
N THR A 596 -16.19 33.89 -30.55
CA THR A 596 -17.12 34.75 -31.31
C THR A 596 -16.71 34.87 -32.78
N TYR A 597 -15.40 34.89 -33.08
CA TYR A 597 -14.91 34.84 -34.46
C TYR A 597 -15.18 33.48 -35.14
N LEU A 598 -14.97 32.36 -34.44
CA LEU A 598 -15.31 31.03 -34.96
C LEU A 598 -16.82 30.89 -35.24
N ASP A 599 -17.68 31.34 -34.34
CA ASP A 599 -19.14 31.30 -34.49
C ASP A 599 -19.58 32.11 -35.74
N LEU A 600 -18.91 33.24 -36.01
CA LEU A 600 -19.20 34.10 -37.15
C LEU A 600 -18.66 33.53 -38.48
N VAL A 601 -17.49 32.88 -38.47
CA VAL A 601 -16.98 32.09 -39.61
C VAL A 601 -17.95 30.96 -39.95
N GLU A 602 -18.41 30.21 -38.94
CA GLU A 602 -19.33 29.10 -39.11
C GLU A 602 -20.68 29.57 -39.69
N ALA A 603 -21.24 30.67 -39.17
CA ALA A 603 -22.46 31.25 -39.72
C ALA A 603 -22.31 31.69 -41.20
N VAL A 604 -21.17 32.27 -41.59
CA VAL A 604 -20.90 32.66 -43.00
C VAL A 604 -20.69 31.44 -43.90
N GLU A 605 -20.02 30.40 -43.41
CA GLU A 605 -19.89 29.12 -44.12
C GLU A 605 -21.26 28.45 -44.34
N GLU A 606 -22.08 28.35 -43.30
CA GLU A 606 -23.43 27.76 -43.39
C GLU A 606 -24.35 28.54 -44.34
N GLU A 607 -24.40 29.88 -44.22
CA GLU A 607 -25.21 30.74 -45.09
C GLU A 607 -24.80 30.59 -46.56
N THR A 608 -23.49 30.62 -46.82
CA THR A 608 -22.92 30.46 -48.16
C THR A 608 -23.19 29.06 -48.72
N HIS A 609 -22.95 27.99 -47.96
CA HIS A 609 -23.23 26.63 -48.43
C HIS A 609 -24.72 26.40 -48.69
N ALA A 610 -25.63 26.95 -47.86
CA ALA A 610 -27.06 26.89 -48.09
C ALA A 610 -27.47 27.60 -49.38
N ASP A 611 -26.90 28.78 -49.66
CA ASP A 611 -27.14 29.53 -50.91
C ASP A 611 -26.59 28.79 -52.13
N LEU A 612 -25.40 28.22 -52.04
CA LEU A 612 -24.80 27.40 -53.09
C LEU A 612 -25.62 26.13 -53.39
N GLN A 613 -26.23 25.52 -52.38
CA GLN A 613 -27.15 24.38 -52.57
C GLN A 613 -28.46 24.84 -53.21
N ALA A 614 -29.07 25.92 -52.71
CA ALA A 614 -30.30 26.48 -53.28
C ALA A 614 -30.13 26.86 -54.76
N LEU A 615 -28.98 27.44 -55.10
CA LEU A 615 -28.58 27.75 -56.48
C LEU A 615 -28.48 26.51 -57.36
N ARG A 616 -27.72 25.49 -56.94
CA ARG A 616 -27.53 24.24 -57.72
C ARG A 616 -28.85 23.51 -57.94
N GLU A 617 -29.74 23.53 -56.96
CA GLU A 617 -31.10 23.00 -57.11
C GLU A 617 -31.95 23.83 -58.07
N ALA A 618 -32.00 25.16 -57.91
CA ALA A 618 -32.76 26.04 -58.78
C ALA A 618 -32.30 25.90 -60.24
N GLU A 619 -31.00 25.91 -60.49
CA GLU A 619 -30.39 25.71 -61.81
C GLU A 619 -30.79 24.37 -62.43
N ARG A 620 -30.62 23.25 -61.70
CA ARG A 620 -31.00 21.90 -62.18
C ARG A 620 -32.49 21.86 -62.57
N VAL A 621 -33.36 22.45 -61.75
CA VAL A 621 -34.81 22.42 -61.98
C VAL A 621 -35.21 23.31 -63.14
N VAL A 622 -34.66 24.52 -63.24
CA VAL A 622 -34.90 25.42 -64.39
C VAL A 622 -34.45 24.74 -65.68
N LEU A 623 -33.23 24.19 -65.73
CA LEU A 623 -32.72 23.48 -66.90
C LEU A 623 -33.58 22.27 -67.29
N HIS A 624 -34.02 21.47 -66.31
CA HIS A 624 -34.86 20.29 -66.55
C HIS A 624 -36.25 20.67 -67.11
N LEU A 625 -36.87 21.72 -66.55
CA LEU A 625 -38.24 22.10 -66.88
C LEU A 625 -38.39 23.08 -68.04
N ASN A 626 -37.30 23.73 -68.50
CA ASN A 626 -37.32 24.70 -69.58
C ASN A 626 -37.93 24.16 -70.89
N ALA A 627 -37.82 22.84 -71.14
CA ALA A 627 -38.45 22.18 -72.28
C ALA A 627 -39.98 22.34 -72.31
N TYR A 628 -40.63 22.43 -71.15
CA TYR A 628 -42.09 22.51 -71.00
C TYR A 628 -42.62 23.95 -70.87
N ARG A 629 -41.73 24.95 -70.92
CA ARG A 629 -42.01 26.36 -70.62
C ARG A 629 -43.16 26.96 -71.43
N PHE A 630 -43.29 26.55 -72.69
CA PHE A 630 -44.30 27.07 -73.62
C PHE A 630 -45.53 26.16 -73.74
N ASP A 631 -45.38 24.87 -73.45
CA ASP A 631 -46.47 23.89 -73.51
C ASP A 631 -47.39 23.94 -72.28
N VAL A 632 -46.85 24.32 -71.12
CA VAL A 632 -47.59 24.42 -69.85
C VAL A 632 -47.40 25.81 -69.23
N PRO A 633 -48.30 26.78 -69.53
CA PRO A 633 -48.14 28.18 -69.13
C PRO A 633 -47.96 28.41 -67.62
N GLU A 634 -48.57 27.57 -66.78
CA GLU A 634 -48.42 27.66 -65.32
C GLU A 634 -47.02 27.29 -64.83
N VAL A 635 -46.39 26.28 -65.46
CA VAL A 635 -44.99 25.91 -65.19
C VAL A 635 -44.07 26.99 -65.75
N GLY A 636 -44.31 27.45 -66.98
CA GLY A 636 -43.54 28.53 -67.61
C GLY A 636 -43.53 29.83 -66.81
N ARG A 637 -44.64 30.17 -66.14
CA ARG A 637 -44.72 31.31 -65.21
C ARG A 637 -43.80 31.13 -64.00
N TRP A 638 -43.88 30.01 -63.29
CA TRP A 638 -43.04 29.78 -62.10
C TRP A 638 -41.56 29.68 -62.46
N LEU A 639 -41.22 29.15 -63.64
CA LEU A 639 -39.85 29.18 -64.16
C LEU A 639 -39.36 30.60 -64.44
N MET A 640 -40.19 31.48 -65.00
CA MET A 640 -39.83 32.87 -65.21
C MET A 640 -39.67 33.63 -63.88
N GLU A 641 -40.53 33.37 -62.88
CA GLU A 641 -40.37 33.93 -61.53
C GLU A 641 -39.10 33.39 -60.83
N ALA A 642 -38.75 32.11 -61.03
CA ALA A 642 -37.51 31.50 -60.55
C ALA A 642 -36.26 32.09 -61.22
N GLU A 643 -36.25 32.22 -62.55
CA GLU A 643 -35.17 32.83 -63.31
C GLU A 643 -34.95 34.29 -62.92
N ASN A 644 -36.02 35.08 -62.77
CA ASN A 644 -35.90 36.47 -62.32
C ASN A 644 -35.29 36.55 -60.91
N ALA A 645 -35.78 35.74 -59.96
CA ALA A 645 -35.20 35.67 -58.61
C ALA A 645 -33.73 35.18 -58.62
N PHE A 646 -33.36 34.32 -59.56
CA PHE A 646 -32.00 33.81 -59.75
C PHE A 646 -31.07 34.90 -60.30
N TRP A 647 -31.50 35.68 -61.30
CA TRP A 647 -30.78 36.85 -61.81
C TRP A 647 -30.65 37.98 -60.76
N ASP A 648 -31.65 38.14 -59.88
CA ASP A 648 -31.62 39.08 -58.76
C ASP A 648 -30.74 38.63 -57.57
N GLY A 649 -30.10 37.45 -57.65
CA GLY A 649 -29.27 36.91 -56.57
C GLY A 649 -30.05 36.30 -55.39
N ARG A 650 -31.37 36.13 -55.49
CA ARG A 650 -32.25 35.64 -54.42
C ARG A 650 -32.41 34.11 -54.47
N PHE A 651 -31.32 33.37 -54.34
CA PHE A 651 -31.27 31.93 -54.65
C PHE A 651 -32.26 31.06 -53.87
N ARG A 652 -32.52 31.37 -52.59
CA ARG A 652 -33.51 30.64 -51.78
C ARG A 652 -34.95 30.85 -52.28
N GLU A 653 -35.25 32.04 -52.79
CA GLU A 653 -36.55 32.33 -53.42
C GLU A 653 -36.63 31.67 -54.80
N ALA A 654 -35.56 31.74 -55.60
CA ALA A 654 -35.46 31.05 -56.89
C ALA A 654 -35.66 29.53 -56.74
N GLN A 655 -35.03 28.90 -55.75
CA GLN A 655 -35.25 27.49 -55.37
C GLN A 655 -36.72 27.25 -54.98
N GLY A 656 -37.33 28.16 -54.22
CA GLY A 656 -38.75 28.08 -53.85
C GLY A 656 -39.69 28.13 -55.06
N PHE A 657 -39.45 29.03 -56.01
CA PHE A 657 -40.23 29.12 -57.25
C PHE A 657 -39.98 27.91 -58.19
N ALA A 658 -38.73 27.45 -58.29
CA ALA A 658 -38.37 26.26 -59.06
C ALA A 658 -39.04 24.99 -58.51
N ARG A 659 -39.05 24.80 -57.17
CA ARG A 659 -39.79 23.71 -56.51
C ARG A 659 -41.30 23.81 -56.75
N ARG A 660 -41.89 25.02 -56.76
CA ARG A 660 -43.30 25.22 -57.16
C ARG A 660 -43.56 24.84 -58.62
N ALA A 661 -42.64 25.14 -59.54
CA ALA A 661 -42.75 24.74 -60.94
C ALA A 661 -42.79 23.21 -61.10
N LEU A 662 -41.91 22.47 -60.37
CA LEU A 662 -41.94 21.00 -60.29
C LEU A 662 -43.27 20.50 -59.73
N GLU A 663 -43.71 21.02 -58.59
CA GLU A 663 -44.96 20.59 -57.97
C GLU A 663 -46.17 20.83 -58.88
N THR A 664 -46.23 21.96 -59.57
CA THR A 664 -47.32 22.29 -60.49
C THR A 664 -47.34 21.34 -61.69
N GLY A 665 -46.20 21.12 -62.37
CA GLY A 665 -46.15 20.18 -63.50
C GLY A 665 -46.40 18.73 -63.07
N ALA A 666 -45.99 18.33 -61.86
CA ALA A 666 -46.31 17.02 -61.30
C ALA A 666 -47.82 16.85 -61.03
N LYS A 667 -48.47 17.87 -60.42
CA LYS A 667 -49.93 17.88 -60.18
C LYS A 667 -50.75 17.88 -61.48
N LEU A 668 -50.23 18.50 -62.54
CA LEU A 668 -50.81 18.50 -63.88
C LEU A 668 -50.50 17.23 -64.70
N GLY A 669 -49.74 16.27 -64.14
CA GLY A 669 -49.42 15.00 -64.81
C GLY A 669 -48.40 15.10 -65.95
N VAL A 670 -47.70 16.24 -66.07
CA VAL A 670 -46.76 16.53 -67.17
C VAL A 670 -45.51 15.64 -67.13
N PHE A 671 -45.13 15.18 -65.94
CA PHE A 671 -43.88 14.43 -65.69
C PHE A 671 -44.09 12.92 -65.47
N GLN A 672 -45.02 12.29 -66.21
CA GLN A 672 -45.19 10.83 -66.13
C GLN A 672 -43.94 10.10 -66.67
N GLY A 673 -43.16 9.52 -65.77
CA GLY A 673 -41.99 8.68 -66.08
C GLY A 673 -40.63 9.36 -65.89
N THR A 674 -40.57 10.66 -65.61
CA THR A 674 -39.32 11.38 -65.29
C THR A 674 -39.41 12.04 -63.92
N ALA A 675 -38.95 11.31 -62.90
CA ALA A 675 -38.53 11.94 -61.64
C ALA A 675 -37.20 12.68 -61.88
N PRO A 676 -36.99 13.87 -61.28
CA PRO A 676 -35.85 14.75 -61.57
C PRO A 676 -34.50 14.23 -61.08
#